data_AF-A0A9X1U2Y0-F1
#
_entry.id   AF-A0A9X1U2Y0-F1
#
_cell.length_a   1.000
_cell.length_b   1.000
_cell.length_c   1.000
_cell.angle_alpha   90.00
_cell.angle_beta   90.00
_cell.angle_gamma   90.00
#
_symmetry.space_group_name_H-M   'P 1'
#
loop_
_entity.id
_entity.type
_entity.pdbx_description
1 polymer ?
#
loop_
_entity_poly.entity_id
_entity_poly.type
_entity_poly.pdbx_seq_one_letter_code
_entity_poly.pdbx_strand_id
1 'polypeptide(L)'
;MKKQIYTILALCMLLSQAWAQTDDVMANKAKALLSKFPSQNEAALKKNMEELGQLGKPGLVQIASMLTPLGKGDNTKIQYAIGGFTYYASQAGKEDFRKTAAEAYGEALSKVTDPDSKNFLIYQLQTVGKDESVEVLKPYLKDERLSGPASRTLARIGSPVAGAALLQGLEGAPESTKIAIIEALGGARYKEAVPMIEKSAVNEDLLLRKVSLFALSEIGTPSSEAILMAAAQKANFGYDESDATAVYLKYLARLAENGNAAAAEKAALALLKNTPDVKQTPTRSSALKIYSDIKKRESVPVLVNALQSADPEYRIAALKLGQKYLMADGTTPWLNAMKKAKPEVQAEIITMLGHANSLDALPTIQKALAAKDSKVKMAAIWAAGKIGQEKSLPALINVLKTASAEEVAVVKSSLLTIKGEGVVNQLATALPTLPAASQAVAIDVIAAREANAKFSNVFALLKSPNVDVSKSAYTALKSLTTANDLPQMYILLNTVTDAGQMAAIQKAVVAGVKSAGDAKAKTDIILKQMQASPADKQSNYLAVLASIGGKTALNSVVSAYNSGDAKSKKAAIAALSSWSDASAAGDLLSIAKKATDSEELTLALTGYVAATAKSTKTPVNKVIMLREAMTLAKTDSQKIAILKELPRLRTFNALLFAGKYLDNPATEQAAAQAVMAIALANKGFYGPEIRDLLTKTASLLKGKDAEYARESIKRHLSELPKDEGFVALFNGKDLTGWKGLVENPIARGKMSADSLAYKQKKADEAANKDWFAKDGELVFSGHGDNLATVKQYGDFEMYVDWKIQKDGDAGIYLRGTPQVQIWDTSRVSVGAQVGSGGLYNNQKNPSKPSKLADNAIGDWNTFHITMIGDRVSVDLNGENVVDNVILENYWDRNLPIFAKEQIELQAHGNQINYRDVYVREIERPEPFKLSDAEQKEGFKVLFDGTDMFNWVGNRTDYFIENGALVVDPKKGGKGNLYTKDEYSDFDFRFEFQLTPGANNGLGIRTPMEGDAAYVGTEIQILDNDADIYKDLHEYQYHGSAYGIIPAKRGFLKPMGEWNYEEVRVQGSKIKVTLNGTVILDGDLAEASKNGTVDHKEHPGLKRTSGHLGFLGHGSELKFRNIRIADLTKTPAEPPVASKKKRKK
;
A
#
# COMPACT_ATOMS: atom_id res chain seq x y z
N MET A 1 -63.62 -29.43 -22.87
CA MET A 1 -62.21 -29.85 -22.83
C MET A 1 -61.24 -28.91 -23.56
N LYS A 2 -61.43 -28.54 -24.83
CA LYS A 2 -60.47 -27.66 -25.54
C LYS A 2 -60.29 -26.25 -24.93
N LYS A 3 -61.35 -25.59 -24.46
CA LYS A 3 -61.24 -24.25 -23.84
C LYS A 3 -60.46 -24.22 -22.52
N GLN A 4 -60.50 -25.27 -21.71
CA GLN A 4 -59.78 -25.31 -20.43
C GLN A 4 -58.28 -25.57 -20.60
N ILE A 5 -57.87 -26.28 -21.66
CA ILE A 5 -56.45 -26.55 -21.95
C ILE A 5 -55.74 -25.28 -22.45
N TYR A 6 -56.41 -24.45 -23.28
CA TYR A 6 -55.83 -23.19 -23.75
C TYR A 6 -55.72 -22.13 -22.65
N THR A 7 -56.65 -22.10 -21.68
CA THR A 7 -56.54 -21.18 -20.54
C THR A 7 -55.40 -21.56 -19.59
N ILE A 8 -55.14 -22.86 -19.39
CA ILE A 8 -54.01 -23.34 -18.57
C ILE A 8 -52.67 -23.08 -19.28
N LEU A 9 -52.58 -23.30 -20.60
CA LEU A 9 -51.38 -22.98 -21.40
C LEU A 9 -51.09 -21.47 -21.45
N ALA A 10 -52.12 -20.63 -21.54
CA ALA A 10 -51.97 -19.17 -21.50
C ALA A 10 -51.54 -18.69 -20.10
N LEU A 11 -52.06 -19.29 -19.02
CA LEU A 11 -51.59 -19.00 -17.66
C LEU A 11 -50.13 -19.43 -17.44
N CYS A 12 -49.71 -20.60 -17.97
CA CYS A 12 -48.33 -21.05 -17.87
C CYS A 12 -47.34 -20.19 -18.68
N MET A 13 -47.74 -19.64 -19.84
CA MET A 13 -46.91 -18.72 -20.62
C MET A 13 -46.80 -17.33 -19.97
N LEU A 14 -47.88 -16.81 -19.38
CA LEU A 14 -47.86 -15.53 -18.64
C LEU A 14 -47.04 -15.62 -17.35
N LEU A 15 -47.05 -16.77 -16.67
CA LEU A 15 -46.19 -17.01 -15.51
C LEU A 15 -44.71 -17.11 -15.89
N SER A 16 -44.37 -17.64 -17.07
CA SER A 16 -42.96 -17.73 -17.51
C SER A 16 -42.34 -16.38 -17.90
N GLN A 17 -43.12 -15.43 -18.42
CA GLN A 17 -42.63 -14.09 -18.76
C GLN A 17 -42.47 -13.17 -17.53
N ALA A 18 -43.31 -13.33 -16.51
CA ALA A 18 -43.18 -12.59 -15.26
C ALA A 18 -41.93 -12.97 -14.46
N TRP A 19 -41.47 -14.23 -14.55
CA TRP A 19 -40.26 -14.73 -13.87
C TRP A 19 -38.97 -14.34 -14.60
N ALA A 20 -38.98 -14.31 -15.94
CA ALA A 20 -37.82 -13.89 -16.74
C ALA A 20 -37.50 -12.39 -16.60
N GLN A 21 -38.51 -11.54 -16.39
CA GLN A 21 -38.34 -10.09 -16.24
C GLN A 21 -37.82 -9.69 -14.83
N THR A 22 -38.09 -10.51 -13.80
CA THR A 22 -37.56 -10.31 -12.44
C THR A 22 -36.09 -10.74 -12.28
N ASP A 23 -35.64 -11.74 -13.03
CA ASP A 23 -34.26 -12.25 -12.96
C ASP A 23 -33.24 -11.26 -13.57
N ASP A 24 -33.59 -10.55 -14.65
CA ASP A 24 -32.72 -9.60 -15.33
C ASP A 24 -32.50 -8.31 -14.51
N VAL A 25 -33.55 -7.86 -13.82
CA VAL A 25 -33.48 -6.71 -12.89
C VAL A 25 -32.58 -7.03 -11.69
N MET A 26 -32.71 -8.23 -11.11
CA MET A 26 -31.88 -8.64 -9.97
C MET A 26 -30.42 -8.86 -10.36
N ALA A 27 -30.14 -9.39 -11.56
CA ALA A 27 -28.78 -9.52 -12.09
C ALA A 27 -28.10 -8.16 -12.29
N ASN A 28 -28.84 -7.16 -12.78
CA ASN A 28 -28.32 -5.80 -12.94
C ASN A 28 -28.08 -5.10 -11.59
N LYS A 29 -28.99 -5.26 -10.61
CA LYS A 29 -28.78 -4.75 -9.23
C LYS A 29 -27.58 -5.40 -8.54
N ALA A 30 -27.39 -6.71 -8.72
CA ALA A 30 -26.23 -7.45 -8.25
C ALA A 30 -24.91 -6.92 -8.85
N LYS A 31 -24.83 -6.75 -10.17
CA LYS A 31 -23.64 -6.22 -10.87
C LYS A 31 -23.34 -4.77 -10.47
N ALA A 32 -24.37 -3.92 -10.38
CA ALA A 32 -24.23 -2.53 -9.96
C ALA A 32 -23.65 -2.43 -8.54
N LEU A 33 -24.11 -3.26 -7.62
CA LEU A 33 -23.61 -3.27 -6.25
C LEU A 33 -22.18 -3.85 -6.14
N LEU A 34 -21.85 -4.89 -6.93
CA LEU A 34 -20.49 -5.43 -7.03
C LEU A 34 -19.46 -4.40 -7.53
N SER A 35 -19.88 -3.47 -8.38
CA SER A 35 -18.99 -2.40 -8.88
C SER A 35 -18.50 -1.45 -7.79
N LYS A 36 -19.21 -1.36 -6.66
CA LYS A 36 -18.87 -0.50 -5.51
C LYS A 36 -17.81 -1.10 -4.57
N PHE A 37 -17.23 -2.26 -4.93
CA PHE A 37 -16.21 -2.94 -4.14
C PHE A 37 -14.83 -2.96 -4.85
N PRO A 38 -13.72 -2.80 -4.09
CA PRO A 38 -13.66 -2.56 -2.64
C PRO A 38 -14.13 -1.14 -2.25
N SER A 39 -14.73 -1.00 -1.07
CA SER A 39 -15.25 0.28 -0.58
C SER A 39 -14.11 1.25 -0.21
N GLN A 40 -14.26 2.53 -0.54
CA GLN A 40 -13.22 3.56 -0.35
C GLN A 40 -12.96 3.94 1.13
N ASN A 41 -13.94 3.75 2.01
CA ASN A 41 -13.84 4.02 3.45
C ASN A 41 -14.90 3.22 4.24
N GLU A 42 -14.83 3.30 5.57
CA GLU A 42 -15.69 2.55 6.49
C GLU A 42 -17.19 2.91 6.37
N ALA A 43 -17.53 4.18 6.13
CA ALA A 43 -18.92 4.62 5.97
C ALA A 43 -19.54 4.07 4.68
N ALA A 44 -18.78 4.12 3.58
CA ALA A 44 -19.18 3.53 2.31
C ALA A 44 -19.32 2.00 2.41
N LEU A 45 -18.42 1.35 3.15
CA LEU A 45 -18.50 -0.09 3.41
C LEU A 45 -19.80 -0.43 4.14
N LYS A 46 -20.12 0.26 5.24
CA LYS A 46 -21.35 0.04 6.01
C LYS A 46 -22.61 0.19 5.13
N LYS A 47 -22.67 1.25 4.32
CA LYS A 47 -23.80 1.49 3.41
C LYS A 47 -23.93 0.40 2.36
N ASN A 48 -22.83 0.02 1.70
CA ASN A 48 -22.84 -1.01 0.67
C ASN A 48 -23.26 -2.38 1.23
N MET A 49 -22.90 -2.71 2.48
CA MET A 49 -23.34 -3.96 3.11
C MET A 49 -24.83 -3.95 3.45
N GLU A 50 -25.37 -2.81 3.87
CA GLU A 50 -26.82 -2.63 4.08
C GLU A 50 -27.59 -2.85 2.76
N GLU A 51 -27.11 -2.23 1.68
CA GLU A 51 -27.68 -2.41 0.33
C GLU A 51 -27.59 -3.87 -0.13
N LEU A 52 -26.49 -4.58 0.16
CA LEU A 52 -26.34 -6.00 -0.21
C LEU A 52 -27.33 -6.88 0.54
N GLY A 53 -27.62 -6.56 1.81
CA GLY A 53 -28.66 -7.24 2.58
C GLY A 53 -30.07 -6.98 2.07
N GLN A 54 -30.34 -5.76 1.60
CA GLN A 54 -31.63 -5.35 1.05
C GLN A 54 -31.94 -6.01 -0.30
N LEU A 55 -30.95 -6.55 -1.03
CA LEU A 55 -31.19 -7.40 -2.21
C LEU A 55 -31.97 -8.67 -1.86
N GLY A 56 -31.97 -9.09 -0.60
CA GLY A 56 -32.63 -10.31 -0.16
C GLY A 56 -31.99 -11.57 -0.74
N LYS A 57 -32.62 -12.71 -0.46
CA LYS A 57 -32.11 -14.03 -0.85
C LYS A 57 -31.85 -14.15 -2.36
N PRO A 58 -32.75 -13.76 -3.28
CA PRO A 58 -32.53 -13.95 -4.72
C PRO A 58 -31.29 -13.20 -5.24
N GLY A 59 -31.04 -11.98 -4.76
CA GLY A 59 -29.88 -11.19 -5.21
C GLY A 59 -28.56 -11.73 -4.68
N LEU A 60 -28.54 -12.20 -3.43
CA LEU A 60 -27.36 -12.86 -2.87
C LEU A 60 -27.06 -14.20 -3.56
N VAL A 61 -28.09 -14.98 -3.91
CA VAL A 61 -27.93 -16.19 -4.73
C VAL A 61 -27.33 -15.86 -6.09
N GLN A 62 -27.82 -14.80 -6.72
CA GLN A 62 -27.31 -14.35 -8.02
C GLN A 62 -25.83 -13.96 -7.95
N ILE A 63 -25.45 -13.15 -6.96
CA ILE A 63 -24.05 -12.75 -6.75
C ILE A 63 -23.15 -13.97 -6.47
N ALA A 64 -23.57 -14.86 -5.58
CA ALA A 64 -22.83 -16.07 -5.24
C ALA A 64 -22.67 -17.02 -6.42
N SER A 65 -23.67 -17.11 -7.30
CA SER A 65 -23.65 -17.97 -8.49
C SER A 65 -22.77 -17.42 -9.62
N MET A 66 -22.29 -16.17 -9.53
CA MET A 66 -21.34 -15.58 -10.48
C MET A 66 -19.89 -16.02 -10.25
N LEU A 67 -19.60 -16.77 -9.19
CA LEU A 67 -18.26 -17.32 -8.95
C LEU A 67 -17.86 -18.26 -10.09
N THR A 68 -16.63 -18.07 -10.58
CA THR A 68 -16.07 -18.85 -11.70
C THR A 68 -14.89 -19.71 -11.26
N PRO A 69 -14.57 -20.81 -11.99
CA PRO A 69 -13.41 -21.64 -11.66
C PRO A 69 -12.09 -20.87 -11.68
N LEU A 70 -11.12 -21.29 -10.85
CA LEU A 70 -9.80 -20.69 -10.76
C LEU A 70 -9.14 -20.53 -12.14
N GLY A 71 -8.70 -19.32 -12.47
CA GLY A 71 -8.06 -19.00 -13.76
C GLY A 71 -9.01 -18.75 -14.95
N LYS A 72 -10.33 -18.83 -14.74
CA LYS A 72 -11.34 -18.57 -15.79
C LYS A 72 -12.12 -17.26 -15.61
N GLY A 73 -11.85 -16.49 -14.56
CA GLY A 73 -12.47 -15.20 -14.29
C GLY A 73 -11.87 -14.52 -13.06
N ASP A 74 -12.27 -13.26 -12.82
CA ASP A 74 -11.87 -12.50 -11.63
C ASP A 74 -12.96 -12.55 -10.55
N ASN A 75 -12.74 -13.40 -9.55
CA ASN A 75 -13.65 -13.54 -8.42
C ASN A 75 -13.41 -12.49 -7.31
N THR A 76 -12.41 -11.60 -7.44
CA THR A 76 -11.94 -10.73 -6.35
C THR A 76 -13.06 -9.87 -5.76
N LYS A 77 -13.86 -9.21 -6.62
CA LYS A 77 -14.96 -8.35 -6.17
C LYS A 77 -16.11 -9.15 -5.56
N ILE A 78 -16.42 -10.31 -6.12
CA ILE A 78 -17.49 -11.20 -5.64
C ILE A 78 -17.12 -11.73 -4.26
N GLN A 79 -15.88 -12.21 -4.09
CA GLN A 79 -15.38 -12.71 -2.83
C GLN A 79 -15.27 -11.60 -1.77
N TYR A 80 -14.85 -10.39 -2.16
CA TYR A 80 -14.83 -9.23 -1.26
C TYR A 80 -16.23 -8.86 -0.79
N ALA A 81 -17.21 -8.80 -1.69
CA ALA A 81 -18.59 -8.46 -1.36
C ALA A 81 -19.26 -9.51 -0.46
N ILE A 82 -19.18 -10.79 -0.85
CA ILE A 82 -19.76 -11.90 -0.09
C ILE A 82 -19.07 -12.03 1.28
N GLY A 83 -17.74 -11.98 1.33
CA GLY A 83 -16.99 -12.07 2.58
C GLY A 83 -17.28 -10.90 3.53
N GLY A 84 -17.30 -9.68 2.99
CA GLY A 84 -17.63 -8.48 3.74
C GLY A 84 -19.06 -8.50 4.28
N PHE A 85 -20.03 -8.95 3.48
CA PHE A 85 -21.43 -9.03 3.91
C PHE A 85 -21.67 -10.15 4.92
N THR A 86 -21.00 -11.29 4.76
CA THR A 86 -21.04 -12.37 5.75
C THR A 86 -20.60 -11.88 7.13
N TYR A 87 -19.50 -11.11 7.20
CA TYR A 87 -19.07 -10.48 8.44
C TYR A 87 -20.10 -9.45 8.94
N TYR A 88 -20.57 -8.57 8.05
CA TYR A 88 -21.56 -7.53 8.40
C TYR A 88 -22.86 -8.10 8.97
N ALA A 89 -23.39 -9.16 8.35
CA ALA A 89 -24.62 -9.83 8.73
C ALA A 89 -24.47 -10.62 10.04
N SER A 90 -23.25 -11.07 10.38
CA SER A 90 -22.99 -11.77 11.64
C SER A 90 -23.01 -10.87 12.90
N GLN A 91 -23.11 -9.55 12.74
CA GLN A 91 -23.13 -8.59 13.85
C GLN A 91 -24.46 -8.59 14.60
N ALA A 92 -24.44 -8.17 15.87
CA ALA A 92 -25.64 -8.08 16.70
C ALA A 92 -26.72 -7.18 16.06
N GLY A 93 -27.98 -7.62 16.11
CA GLY A 93 -29.13 -6.89 15.57
C GLY A 93 -29.45 -7.14 14.09
N LYS A 94 -28.79 -8.09 13.41
CA LYS A 94 -28.95 -8.37 11.97
C LYS A 94 -29.33 -9.81 11.64
N GLU A 95 -30.11 -10.44 12.51
CA GLU A 95 -30.51 -11.85 12.37
C GLU A 95 -31.21 -12.15 11.04
N ASP A 96 -32.01 -11.21 10.52
CA ASP A 96 -32.71 -11.38 9.25
C ASP A 96 -31.74 -11.42 8.06
N PHE A 97 -30.75 -10.52 8.02
CA PHE A 97 -29.70 -10.54 6.99
C PHE A 97 -28.82 -11.78 7.09
N ARG A 98 -28.48 -12.17 8.32
CA ARG A 98 -27.73 -13.39 8.60
C ARG A 98 -28.46 -14.60 8.02
N LYS A 99 -29.74 -14.79 8.34
CA LYS A 99 -30.57 -15.91 7.87
C LYS A 99 -30.70 -15.88 6.34
N THR A 100 -30.97 -14.71 5.77
CA THR A 100 -31.07 -14.51 4.33
C THR A 100 -29.78 -14.88 3.60
N ALA A 101 -28.62 -14.50 4.14
CA ALA A 101 -27.31 -14.87 3.61
C ALA A 101 -27.08 -16.39 3.65
N ALA A 102 -27.41 -17.03 4.77
CA ALA A 102 -27.27 -18.47 4.95
C ALA A 102 -28.11 -19.27 3.95
N GLU A 103 -29.38 -18.89 3.76
CA GLU A 103 -30.26 -19.52 2.77
C GLU A 103 -29.78 -19.27 1.34
N ALA A 104 -29.25 -18.08 1.05
CA ALA A 104 -28.76 -17.73 -0.27
C ALA A 104 -27.48 -18.49 -0.64
N TYR A 105 -26.48 -18.52 0.24
CA TYR A 105 -25.25 -19.26 -0.01
C TYR A 105 -25.52 -20.76 -0.08
N GLY A 106 -26.44 -21.27 0.76
CA GLY A 106 -26.90 -22.66 0.71
C GLY A 106 -27.51 -23.04 -0.64
N GLU A 107 -28.36 -22.19 -1.21
CA GLU A 107 -28.93 -22.41 -2.53
C GLU A 107 -27.86 -22.30 -3.65
N ALA A 108 -26.97 -21.31 -3.56
CA ALA A 108 -25.91 -21.09 -4.55
C ALA A 108 -24.90 -22.24 -4.63
N LEU A 109 -24.69 -23.01 -3.55
CA LEU A 109 -23.83 -24.21 -3.56
C LEU A 109 -24.23 -25.22 -4.63
N SER A 110 -25.53 -25.33 -4.93
CA SER A 110 -26.03 -26.22 -5.98
C SER A 110 -25.85 -25.67 -7.40
N LYS A 111 -25.62 -24.36 -7.54
CA LYS A 111 -25.53 -23.63 -8.82
C LYS A 111 -24.08 -23.47 -9.30
N VAL A 112 -23.12 -23.38 -8.38
CA VAL A 112 -21.69 -23.35 -8.72
C VAL A 112 -21.17 -24.76 -9.01
N THR A 113 -20.30 -24.91 -10.01
CA THR A 113 -19.88 -26.23 -10.50
C THR A 113 -18.50 -26.65 -9.98
N ASP A 114 -17.60 -25.70 -9.69
CA ASP A 114 -16.24 -26.00 -9.27
C ASP A 114 -16.09 -26.13 -7.74
N PRO A 115 -15.15 -26.97 -7.25
CA PRO A 115 -14.97 -27.18 -5.82
C PRO A 115 -14.43 -25.96 -5.05
N ASP A 116 -13.70 -25.04 -5.68
CA ASP A 116 -13.12 -23.88 -4.99
C ASP A 116 -14.19 -22.83 -4.65
N SER A 117 -15.10 -22.57 -5.59
CA SER A 117 -16.28 -21.74 -5.37
C SER A 117 -17.21 -22.35 -4.30
N LYS A 118 -17.42 -23.68 -4.34
CA LYS A 118 -18.19 -24.39 -3.31
C LYS A 118 -17.53 -24.26 -1.93
N ASN A 119 -16.23 -24.48 -1.84
CA ASN A 119 -15.47 -24.34 -0.60
C ASN A 119 -15.57 -22.90 -0.05
N PHE A 120 -15.45 -21.89 -0.92
CA PHE A 120 -15.62 -20.49 -0.52
C PHE A 120 -17.00 -20.23 0.10
N LEU A 121 -18.08 -20.73 -0.51
CA LEU A 121 -19.45 -20.56 0.00
C LEU A 121 -19.69 -21.35 1.30
N ILE A 122 -19.18 -22.58 1.42
CA ILE A 122 -19.22 -23.37 2.66
C ILE A 122 -18.49 -22.62 3.80
N TYR A 123 -17.39 -21.95 3.48
CA TYR A 123 -16.65 -21.14 4.45
C TYR A 123 -17.46 -19.92 4.92
N GLN A 124 -18.26 -19.29 4.04
CA GLN A 124 -19.17 -18.22 4.47
C GLN A 124 -20.27 -18.76 5.40
N LEU A 125 -20.84 -19.92 5.07
CA LEU A 125 -21.83 -20.61 5.91
C LEU A 125 -21.27 -20.98 7.29
N GLN A 126 -19.96 -21.12 7.46
CA GLN A 126 -19.37 -21.30 8.79
C GLN A 126 -19.60 -20.10 9.73
N THR A 127 -19.79 -18.90 9.17
CA THR A 127 -19.99 -17.66 9.94
C THR A 127 -21.47 -17.33 10.13
N VAL A 128 -22.29 -17.54 9.10
CA VAL A 128 -23.72 -17.17 9.11
C VAL A 128 -24.69 -18.36 9.16
N GLY A 129 -24.23 -19.60 9.00
CA GLY A 129 -25.11 -20.77 9.02
C GLY A 129 -25.71 -21.05 10.40
N LYS A 130 -26.98 -21.49 10.40
CA LYS A 130 -27.67 -22.18 11.51
C LYS A 130 -28.38 -23.42 10.95
N ASP A 131 -29.45 -23.91 11.59
CA ASP A 131 -30.18 -25.13 11.20
C ASP A 131 -30.68 -25.12 9.75
N GLU A 132 -31.02 -23.95 9.21
CA GLU A 132 -31.41 -23.78 7.81
C GLU A 132 -30.32 -24.20 6.80
N SER A 133 -29.05 -24.24 7.21
CA SER A 133 -27.92 -24.64 6.35
C SER A 133 -27.60 -26.13 6.42
N VAL A 134 -28.24 -26.89 7.32
CA VAL A 134 -27.83 -28.28 7.58
C VAL A 134 -28.14 -29.20 6.39
N GLU A 135 -29.35 -29.14 5.83
CA GLU A 135 -29.75 -30.02 4.72
C GLU A 135 -28.89 -29.83 3.47
N VAL A 136 -28.54 -28.58 3.13
CA VAL A 136 -27.72 -28.27 1.95
C VAL A 136 -26.25 -28.67 2.11
N LEU A 137 -25.77 -28.87 3.35
CA LEU A 137 -24.38 -29.28 3.63
C LEU A 137 -24.20 -30.81 3.64
N LYS A 138 -25.26 -31.58 3.94
CA LYS A 138 -25.20 -33.06 4.02
C LYS A 138 -24.54 -33.74 2.81
N PRO A 139 -24.85 -33.36 1.55
CA PRO A 139 -24.28 -34.05 0.38
C PRO A 139 -22.76 -33.98 0.32
N TYR A 140 -22.15 -32.97 0.95
CA TYR A 140 -20.70 -32.72 0.89
C TYR A 140 -19.92 -33.45 1.99
N LEU A 141 -20.57 -34.09 2.96
CA LEU A 141 -19.88 -34.80 4.06
C LEU A 141 -19.09 -36.03 3.60
N LYS A 142 -19.43 -36.61 2.44
CA LYS A 142 -18.74 -37.75 1.85
C LYS A 142 -17.89 -37.36 0.63
N ASP A 143 -17.80 -36.07 0.32
CA ASP A 143 -16.95 -35.54 -0.75
C ASP A 143 -15.51 -35.36 -0.24
N GLU A 144 -14.52 -35.96 -0.90
CA GLU A 144 -13.13 -35.95 -0.42
C GLU A 144 -12.54 -34.54 -0.26
N ARG A 145 -12.97 -33.58 -1.08
CA ARG A 145 -12.45 -32.21 -1.06
C ARG A 145 -13.28 -31.29 -0.16
N LEU A 146 -14.59 -31.54 -0.06
CA LEU A 146 -15.54 -30.64 0.62
C LEU A 146 -16.00 -31.15 2.00
N SER A 147 -15.71 -32.40 2.37
CA SER A 147 -16.09 -32.98 3.67
C SER A 147 -15.49 -32.23 4.84
N GLY A 148 -14.22 -31.84 4.78
CA GLY A 148 -13.56 -31.04 5.82
C GLY A 148 -14.25 -29.69 6.07
N PRO A 149 -14.41 -28.84 5.03
CA PRO A 149 -15.18 -27.61 5.11
C PRO A 149 -16.62 -27.81 5.63
N ALA A 150 -17.39 -28.75 5.06
CA ALA A 150 -18.78 -28.97 5.44
C ALA A 150 -18.91 -29.43 6.90
N SER A 151 -18.03 -30.33 7.34
CA SER A 151 -17.99 -30.87 8.70
C SER A 151 -17.70 -29.76 9.72
N ARG A 152 -16.72 -28.89 9.45
CA ARG A 152 -16.41 -27.73 10.31
C ARG A 152 -17.57 -26.73 10.39
N THR A 153 -18.28 -26.51 9.29
CA THR A 153 -19.47 -25.65 9.26
C THR A 153 -20.60 -26.23 10.11
N LEU A 154 -20.93 -27.52 9.98
CA LEU A 154 -21.94 -28.17 10.83
C LEU A 154 -21.56 -28.17 12.31
N ALA A 155 -20.29 -28.41 12.64
CA ALA A 155 -19.83 -28.32 14.02
C ALA A 155 -19.98 -26.91 14.60
N ARG A 156 -19.75 -25.89 13.78
CA ARG A 156 -19.92 -24.49 14.17
C ARG A 156 -21.38 -24.10 14.38
N ILE A 157 -22.31 -24.67 13.60
CA ILE A 157 -23.76 -24.54 13.82
C ILE A 157 -24.14 -25.10 15.19
N GLY A 158 -23.62 -26.29 15.54
CA GLY A 158 -23.66 -26.80 16.91
C GLY A 158 -25.05 -27.17 17.45
N SER A 159 -26.03 -27.39 16.57
CA SER A 159 -27.38 -27.81 16.95
C SER A 159 -27.54 -29.34 16.97
N PRO A 160 -28.58 -29.88 17.64
CA PRO A 160 -28.87 -31.31 17.59
C PRO A 160 -29.07 -31.85 16.17
N VAL A 161 -29.66 -31.06 15.28
CA VAL A 161 -29.91 -31.45 13.87
C VAL A 161 -28.60 -31.51 13.09
N ALA A 162 -27.69 -30.54 13.29
CA ALA A 162 -26.35 -30.56 12.69
C ALA A 162 -25.50 -31.74 13.21
N GLY A 163 -25.59 -32.04 14.52
CA GLY A 163 -24.95 -33.21 15.13
C GLY A 163 -25.48 -34.53 14.56
N ALA A 164 -26.79 -34.67 14.40
CA ALA A 164 -27.41 -35.83 13.77
C ALA A 164 -26.98 -36.00 12.30
N ALA A 165 -26.87 -34.88 11.55
CA ALA A 165 -26.39 -34.90 10.16
C ALA A 165 -24.93 -35.34 10.06
N LEU A 166 -24.06 -34.87 10.94
CA LEU A 166 -22.67 -35.34 11.04
C LEU A 166 -22.60 -36.83 11.38
N LEU A 167 -23.39 -37.28 12.37
CA LEU A 167 -23.44 -38.69 12.79
C LEU A 167 -23.91 -39.61 11.65
N GLN A 168 -24.95 -39.20 10.93
CA GLN A 168 -25.42 -39.90 9.74
C GLN A 168 -24.37 -39.89 8.62
N GLY A 169 -23.67 -38.76 8.43
CA GLY A 169 -22.60 -38.63 7.45
C GLY A 169 -21.42 -39.57 7.72
N LEU A 170 -21.13 -39.85 9.00
CA LEU A 170 -20.10 -40.80 9.43
C LEU A 170 -20.42 -42.25 9.03
N GLU A 171 -21.70 -42.60 8.95
CA GLU A 171 -22.15 -43.94 8.59
C GLU A 171 -21.77 -44.27 7.12
N GLY A 172 -20.90 -45.26 6.93
CA GLY A 172 -20.39 -45.65 5.62
C GLY A 172 -19.52 -44.61 4.92
N ALA A 173 -18.96 -43.64 5.65
CA ALA A 173 -17.99 -42.69 5.11
C ALA A 173 -16.68 -43.39 4.69
N PRO A 174 -16.04 -42.99 3.57
CA PRO A 174 -14.66 -43.39 3.25
C PRO A 174 -13.68 -43.01 4.36
N GLU A 175 -12.57 -43.74 4.50
CA GLU A 175 -11.55 -43.44 5.51
C GLU A 175 -10.97 -42.03 5.37
N SER A 176 -10.85 -41.53 4.13
CA SER A 176 -10.38 -40.18 3.80
C SER A 176 -11.26 -39.06 4.38
N THR A 177 -12.54 -39.32 4.68
CA THR A 177 -13.49 -38.31 5.19
C THR A 177 -13.90 -38.52 6.65
N LYS A 178 -13.76 -39.74 7.21
CA LYS A 178 -14.13 -40.07 8.60
C LYS A 178 -13.49 -39.13 9.63
N ILE A 179 -12.21 -38.80 9.44
CA ILE A 179 -11.45 -37.95 10.36
C ILE A 179 -12.12 -36.58 10.54
N ALA A 180 -12.47 -35.92 9.43
CA ALA A 180 -13.10 -34.60 9.46
C ALA A 180 -14.46 -34.62 10.19
N ILE A 181 -15.24 -35.67 9.98
CA ILE A 181 -16.57 -35.80 10.59
C ILE A 181 -16.46 -36.09 12.10
N ILE A 182 -15.53 -36.96 12.51
CA ILE A 182 -15.30 -37.28 13.93
C ILE A 182 -14.78 -36.05 14.68
N GLU A 183 -13.83 -35.31 14.10
CA GLU A 183 -13.33 -34.06 14.67
C GLU A 183 -14.46 -33.04 14.85
N ALA A 184 -15.33 -32.91 13.85
CA ALA A 184 -16.51 -32.05 13.89
C ALA A 184 -17.52 -32.46 14.97
N LEU A 185 -17.83 -33.76 15.10
CA LEU A 185 -18.70 -34.30 16.15
C LEU A 185 -18.15 -34.02 17.55
N GLY A 186 -16.84 -34.17 17.72
CA GLY A 186 -16.11 -33.79 18.93
C GLY A 186 -16.26 -32.30 19.24
N GLY A 187 -15.95 -31.43 18.27
CA GLY A 187 -16.08 -29.98 18.40
C GLY A 187 -17.51 -29.51 18.70
N ALA A 188 -18.51 -30.17 18.12
CA ALA A 188 -19.93 -29.94 18.39
C ALA A 188 -20.39 -30.49 19.75
N ARG A 189 -19.58 -31.31 20.40
CA ARG A 189 -19.88 -32.03 21.65
C ARG A 189 -21.15 -32.88 21.59
N TYR A 190 -21.40 -33.51 20.44
CA TYR A 190 -22.63 -34.27 20.20
C TYR A 190 -22.57 -35.65 20.88
N LYS A 191 -23.38 -35.85 21.93
CA LYS A 191 -23.26 -37.00 22.85
C LYS A 191 -23.67 -38.31 22.21
N GLU A 192 -24.64 -38.28 21.31
CA GLU A 192 -25.20 -39.43 20.61
C GLU A 192 -24.18 -40.09 19.67
N ALA A 193 -23.11 -39.37 19.29
CA ALA A 193 -22.02 -39.91 18.49
C ALA A 193 -21.00 -40.76 19.28
N VAL A 194 -21.01 -40.68 20.62
CA VAL A 194 -20.01 -41.35 21.48
C VAL A 194 -19.86 -42.84 21.14
N PRO A 195 -20.93 -43.66 21.02
CA PRO A 195 -20.76 -45.10 20.73
C PRO A 195 -20.07 -45.40 19.39
N MET A 196 -20.21 -44.53 18.39
CA MET A 196 -19.53 -44.70 17.09
C MET A 196 -18.07 -44.21 17.14
N ILE A 197 -17.81 -43.13 17.88
CA ILE A 197 -16.45 -42.60 18.06
C ILE A 197 -15.62 -43.55 18.92
N GLU A 198 -16.20 -44.16 19.97
CA GLU A 198 -15.53 -45.17 20.82
C GLU A 198 -15.03 -46.37 20.00
N LYS A 199 -15.81 -46.84 19.02
CA LYS A 199 -15.36 -47.88 18.07
C LYS A 199 -14.16 -47.43 17.23
N SER A 200 -14.09 -46.16 16.87
CA SER A 200 -12.98 -45.58 16.10
C SER A 200 -11.75 -45.27 16.95
N ALA A 201 -11.94 -45.03 18.25
CA ALA A 201 -10.89 -44.73 19.23
C ALA A 201 -9.99 -45.93 19.61
N VAL A 202 -10.31 -47.12 19.11
CA VAL A 202 -9.49 -48.35 19.27
C VAL A 202 -8.99 -48.90 17.93
N ASN A 203 -9.16 -48.16 16.83
CA ASN A 203 -8.75 -48.57 15.49
C ASN A 203 -7.21 -48.66 15.34
N GLU A 204 -6.71 -49.52 14.45
CA GLU A 204 -5.27 -49.68 14.18
C GLU A 204 -4.63 -48.43 13.54
N ASP A 205 -5.38 -47.66 12.75
CA ASP A 205 -4.92 -46.39 12.17
C ASP A 205 -4.67 -45.33 13.25
N LEU A 206 -3.43 -44.84 13.31
CA LEU A 206 -2.98 -43.92 14.36
C LEU A 206 -3.70 -42.56 14.30
N LEU A 207 -3.94 -42.03 13.11
CA LEU A 207 -4.53 -40.71 12.92
C LEU A 207 -6.01 -40.73 13.31
N LEU A 208 -6.75 -41.74 12.85
CA LEU A 208 -8.15 -41.97 13.20
C LEU A 208 -8.31 -42.19 14.70
N ARG A 209 -7.43 -42.99 15.32
CA ARG A 209 -7.44 -43.22 16.77
C ARG A 209 -7.24 -41.91 17.54
N LYS A 210 -6.22 -41.13 17.17
CA LYS A 210 -5.89 -39.83 17.80
C LYS A 210 -7.06 -38.85 17.74
N VAL A 211 -7.65 -38.68 16.56
CA VAL A 211 -8.80 -37.76 16.35
C VAL A 211 -10.03 -38.24 17.13
N SER A 212 -10.27 -39.54 17.19
CA SER A 212 -11.38 -40.13 17.94
C SER A 212 -11.24 -39.94 19.45
N LEU A 213 -10.05 -40.18 20.00
CA LEU A 213 -9.76 -39.92 21.42
C LEU A 213 -9.96 -38.43 21.75
N PHE A 214 -9.44 -37.53 20.90
CA PHE A 214 -9.64 -36.09 21.07
C PHE A 214 -11.12 -35.70 21.05
N ALA A 215 -11.90 -36.23 20.11
CA ALA A 215 -13.33 -35.97 20.02
C ALA A 215 -14.08 -36.41 21.29
N LEU A 216 -13.80 -37.61 21.81
CA LEU A 216 -14.39 -38.08 23.08
C LEU A 216 -14.06 -37.15 24.26
N SER A 217 -12.83 -36.63 24.32
CA SER A 217 -12.46 -35.67 25.37
C SER A 217 -13.20 -34.34 25.30
N GLU A 218 -13.53 -33.88 24.10
CA GLU A 218 -14.32 -32.65 23.89
C GLU A 218 -15.78 -32.84 24.28
N ILE A 219 -16.36 -34.02 23.99
CA ILE A 219 -17.74 -34.36 24.37
C ILE A 219 -17.84 -34.51 25.91
N GLY A 220 -16.88 -35.19 26.54
CA GLY A 220 -16.75 -35.24 28.00
C GLY A 220 -17.86 -36.00 28.72
N THR A 221 -18.32 -37.14 28.17
CA THR A 221 -19.30 -38.01 28.85
C THR A 221 -18.64 -38.97 29.84
N PRO A 222 -19.29 -39.34 30.96
CA PRO A 222 -18.77 -40.34 31.89
C PRO A 222 -18.45 -41.70 31.23
N SER A 223 -19.22 -42.11 30.20
CA SER A 223 -18.99 -43.38 29.48
C SER A 223 -17.61 -43.47 28.82
N SER A 224 -17.03 -42.33 28.42
CA SER A 224 -15.74 -42.26 27.73
C SER A 224 -14.54 -42.47 28.66
N GLU A 225 -14.73 -42.41 29.98
CA GLU A 225 -13.64 -42.42 30.97
C GLU A 225 -12.75 -43.66 30.84
N ALA A 226 -13.37 -44.84 30.70
CA ALA A 226 -12.62 -46.11 30.66
C ALA A 226 -11.65 -46.16 29.48
N ILE A 227 -12.08 -45.74 28.28
CA ILE A 227 -11.27 -45.76 27.06
C ILE A 227 -10.15 -44.73 27.13
N LEU A 228 -10.47 -43.50 27.55
CA LEU A 228 -9.50 -42.41 27.64
C LEU A 228 -8.45 -42.65 28.73
N MET A 229 -8.88 -43.16 29.88
CA MET A 229 -7.98 -43.54 30.97
C MET A 229 -7.08 -44.71 30.57
N ALA A 230 -7.62 -45.76 29.91
CA ALA A 230 -6.82 -46.89 29.46
C ALA A 230 -5.76 -46.46 28.42
N ALA A 231 -6.10 -45.53 27.52
CA ALA A 231 -5.15 -44.96 26.57
C ALA A 231 -4.03 -44.18 27.28
N ALA A 232 -4.38 -43.31 28.25
CA ALA A 232 -3.40 -42.58 29.05
C ALA A 232 -2.52 -43.50 29.91
N GLN A 233 -3.08 -44.57 30.48
CA GLN A 233 -2.34 -45.58 31.22
C GLN A 233 -1.34 -46.32 30.34
N LYS A 234 -1.73 -46.67 29.10
CA LYS A 234 -0.83 -47.28 28.11
C LYS A 234 0.35 -46.37 27.76
N ALA A 235 0.13 -45.06 27.72
CA ALA A 235 1.17 -44.05 27.58
C ALA A 235 1.95 -43.76 28.88
N ASN A 236 1.70 -44.53 29.96
CA ASN A 236 2.23 -44.29 31.30
C ASN A 236 2.03 -42.83 31.76
N PHE A 237 0.90 -42.22 31.42
CA PHE A 237 0.58 -40.83 31.70
C PHE A 237 1.67 -39.82 31.26
N GLY A 238 2.44 -40.19 30.24
CA GLY A 238 3.46 -39.36 29.59
C GLY A 238 3.05 -38.95 28.18
N TYR A 239 4.00 -38.43 27.42
CA TYR A 239 3.83 -38.18 25.99
C TYR A 239 3.84 -39.49 25.20
N ASP A 240 2.94 -39.60 24.24
CA ASP A 240 2.91 -40.64 23.22
C ASP A 240 2.38 -40.04 21.91
N GLU A 241 2.59 -40.74 20.78
CA GLU A 241 2.22 -40.23 19.45
C GLU A 241 0.71 -39.98 19.29
N SER A 242 -0.14 -40.62 20.10
CA SER A 242 -1.59 -40.43 20.09
C SER A 242 -2.09 -39.29 20.99
N ASP A 243 -1.19 -38.61 21.72
CA ASP A 243 -1.52 -37.56 22.72
C ASP A 243 -2.51 -38.02 23.81
N ALA A 244 -2.57 -39.31 24.12
CA ALA A 244 -3.61 -39.91 24.95
C ALA A 244 -3.71 -39.28 26.35
N THR A 245 -2.56 -39.00 26.97
CA THR A 245 -2.52 -38.36 28.30
C THR A 245 -3.07 -36.93 28.27
N ALA A 246 -2.70 -36.13 27.27
CA ALA A 246 -3.17 -34.76 27.13
C ALA A 246 -4.70 -34.72 26.91
N VAL A 247 -5.19 -35.66 26.08
CA VAL A 247 -6.61 -35.85 25.82
C VAL A 247 -7.37 -36.27 27.08
N TYR A 248 -6.81 -37.17 27.91
CA TYR A 248 -7.45 -37.55 29.19
C TYR A 248 -7.54 -36.38 30.19
N LEU A 249 -6.50 -35.56 30.31
CA LEU A 249 -6.53 -34.36 31.16
C LEU A 249 -7.58 -33.36 30.68
N LYS A 250 -7.69 -33.18 29.37
CA LYS A 250 -8.72 -32.34 28.75
C LYS A 250 -10.12 -32.87 29.03
N TYR A 251 -10.30 -34.18 28.94
CA TYR A 251 -11.53 -34.87 29.33
C TYR A 251 -11.91 -34.58 30.78
N LEU A 252 -10.99 -34.69 31.74
CA LEU A 252 -11.28 -34.40 33.14
C LEU A 252 -11.74 -32.96 33.38
N ALA A 253 -11.10 -31.98 32.71
CA ALA A 253 -11.54 -30.59 32.76
C ALA A 253 -12.97 -30.44 32.20
N ARG A 254 -13.25 -31.04 31.04
CA ARG A 254 -14.59 -31.01 30.41
C ARG A 254 -15.64 -31.74 31.25
N LEU A 255 -15.29 -32.85 31.87
CA LEU A 255 -16.16 -33.63 32.75
C LEU A 255 -16.62 -32.78 33.94
N ALA A 256 -15.72 -31.99 34.53
CA ALA A 256 -16.05 -31.05 35.60
C ALA A 256 -17.02 -29.96 35.12
N GLU A 257 -16.78 -29.36 33.96
CA GLU A 257 -17.67 -28.36 33.34
C GLU A 257 -19.05 -28.92 33.02
N ASN A 258 -19.13 -30.20 32.63
CA ASN A 258 -20.37 -30.92 32.34
C ASN A 258 -21.14 -31.35 33.62
N GLY A 259 -20.82 -30.79 34.79
CA GLY A 259 -21.51 -31.04 36.05
C GLY A 259 -21.01 -32.25 36.85
N ASN A 260 -19.94 -32.93 36.40
CA ASN A 260 -19.38 -34.11 37.06
C ASN A 260 -18.08 -33.79 37.83
N ALA A 261 -18.05 -32.63 38.50
CA ALA A 261 -16.86 -32.11 39.18
C ALA A 261 -16.29 -33.06 40.25
N ALA A 262 -17.13 -33.81 40.98
CA ALA A 262 -16.66 -34.76 42.00
C ALA A 262 -15.86 -35.93 41.40
N ALA A 263 -16.27 -36.42 40.22
CA ALA A 263 -15.55 -37.48 39.50
C ALA A 263 -14.22 -36.96 38.96
N ALA A 264 -14.24 -35.78 38.32
CA ALA A 264 -13.04 -35.12 37.81
C ALA A 264 -12.04 -34.77 38.93
N GLU A 265 -12.52 -34.31 40.08
CA GLU A 265 -11.70 -34.03 41.26
C GLU A 265 -11.00 -35.31 41.77
N LYS A 266 -11.77 -36.39 41.92
CA LYS A 266 -11.23 -37.69 42.36
C LYS A 266 -10.15 -38.20 41.41
N ALA A 267 -10.39 -38.09 40.10
CA ALA A 267 -9.42 -38.48 39.08
C ALA A 267 -8.17 -37.57 39.07
N ALA A 268 -8.34 -36.25 39.22
CA ALA A 268 -7.22 -35.31 39.34
C ALA A 268 -6.36 -35.60 40.58
N LEU A 269 -6.97 -35.83 41.74
CA LEU A 269 -6.24 -36.23 42.96
C LEU A 269 -5.50 -37.56 42.78
N ALA A 270 -6.13 -38.53 42.10
CA ALA A 270 -5.48 -39.80 41.79
C ALA A 270 -4.24 -39.60 40.89
N LEU A 271 -4.34 -38.75 39.86
CA LEU A 271 -3.19 -38.40 39.02
C LEU A 271 -2.09 -37.72 39.84
N LEU A 272 -2.41 -36.75 40.71
CA LEU A 272 -1.43 -36.08 41.57
C LEU A 272 -0.64 -37.04 42.47
N LYS A 273 -1.30 -38.11 42.94
CA LYS A 273 -0.71 -39.14 43.79
C LYS A 273 0.08 -40.18 42.98
N ASN A 274 -0.43 -40.59 41.82
CA ASN A 274 0.07 -41.75 41.09
C ASN A 274 1.05 -41.39 39.95
N THR A 275 1.30 -40.09 39.71
CA THR A 275 2.29 -39.63 38.71
C THR A 275 3.45 -38.83 39.34
N PRO A 276 4.25 -39.42 40.25
CA PRO A 276 5.33 -38.70 40.94
C PRO A 276 6.61 -38.53 40.10
N ASP A 277 6.72 -39.18 38.94
CA ASP A 277 7.91 -39.12 38.07
C ASP A 277 8.06 -37.73 37.41
N VAL A 278 9.28 -37.22 37.33
CA VAL A 278 9.60 -35.92 36.68
C VAL A 278 9.19 -35.91 35.20
N LYS A 279 9.20 -37.06 34.52
CA LYS A 279 8.72 -37.18 33.13
C LYS A 279 7.21 -36.94 33.01
N GLN A 280 6.47 -37.02 34.12
CA GLN A 280 5.01 -36.82 34.18
C GLN A 280 4.64 -35.46 34.78
N THR A 281 5.62 -34.56 34.99
CA THR A 281 5.38 -33.21 35.51
C THR A 281 4.32 -32.41 34.76
N PRO A 282 4.24 -32.43 33.42
CA PRO A 282 3.17 -31.75 32.70
C PRO A 282 1.76 -32.28 33.07
N THR A 283 1.64 -33.60 33.22
CA THR A 283 0.42 -34.29 33.64
C THR A 283 0.03 -33.89 35.05
N ARG A 284 0.99 -33.97 35.97
CA ARG A 284 0.80 -33.62 37.37
C ARG A 284 0.42 -32.14 37.55
N SER A 285 1.07 -31.24 36.81
CA SER A 285 0.78 -29.81 36.83
C SER A 285 -0.62 -29.49 36.29
N SER A 286 -1.04 -30.20 35.24
CA SER A 286 -2.39 -30.06 34.67
C SER A 286 -3.47 -30.61 35.61
N ALA A 287 -3.23 -31.75 36.25
CA ALA A 287 -4.10 -32.28 37.28
C ALA A 287 -4.21 -31.31 38.48
N LEU A 288 -3.10 -30.66 38.87
CA LEU A 288 -3.09 -29.63 39.92
C LEU A 288 -3.95 -28.42 39.54
N LYS A 289 -3.88 -27.98 38.28
CA LYS A 289 -4.75 -26.92 37.74
C LYS A 289 -6.21 -27.32 37.79
N ILE A 290 -6.57 -28.52 37.29
CA ILE A 290 -7.96 -29.01 37.30
C ILE A 290 -8.51 -29.03 38.72
N TYR A 291 -7.74 -29.59 39.67
CA TYR A 291 -8.12 -29.59 41.08
C TYR A 291 -8.29 -28.17 41.64
N SER A 292 -7.37 -27.26 41.33
CA SER A 292 -7.42 -25.86 41.79
C SER A 292 -8.61 -25.09 41.20
N ASP A 293 -8.96 -25.34 39.93
CA ASP A 293 -10.11 -24.71 39.29
C ASP A 293 -11.44 -25.21 39.89
N ILE A 294 -11.52 -26.48 40.28
CA ILE A 294 -12.68 -27.07 40.98
C ILE A 294 -12.79 -26.53 42.41
N LYS A 295 -11.72 -26.64 43.22
CA LYS A 295 -11.73 -26.31 44.66
C LYS A 295 -11.52 -24.84 44.99
N LYS A 296 -11.05 -24.03 44.03
CA LYS A 296 -10.76 -22.61 44.21
C LYS A 296 -9.84 -22.38 45.42
N ARG A 297 -10.21 -21.53 46.38
CA ARG A 297 -9.38 -21.21 47.56
C ARG A 297 -9.10 -22.42 48.46
N GLU A 298 -9.99 -23.40 48.51
CA GLU A 298 -9.79 -24.64 49.28
C GLU A 298 -8.64 -25.50 48.72
N SER A 299 -8.12 -25.18 47.53
CA SER A 299 -6.94 -25.84 46.97
C SER A 299 -5.61 -25.38 47.58
N VAL A 300 -5.57 -24.26 48.32
CA VAL A 300 -4.32 -23.68 48.84
C VAL A 300 -3.48 -24.67 49.66
N PRO A 301 -4.03 -25.51 50.57
CA PRO A 301 -3.23 -26.52 51.26
C PRO A 301 -2.54 -27.51 50.32
N VAL A 302 -3.21 -27.92 49.23
CA VAL A 302 -2.65 -28.83 48.22
C VAL A 302 -1.57 -28.13 47.38
N LEU A 303 -1.79 -26.87 47.02
CA LEU A 303 -0.80 -26.04 46.30
C LEU A 303 0.45 -25.78 47.15
N VAL A 304 0.28 -25.50 48.45
CA VAL A 304 1.41 -25.33 49.38
C VAL A 304 2.16 -26.66 49.58
N ASN A 305 1.44 -27.78 49.67
CA ASN A 305 2.07 -29.09 49.77
C ASN A 305 2.88 -29.45 48.51
N ALA A 306 2.45 -29.00 47.33
CA ALA A 306 3.20 -29.19 46.08
C ALA A 306 4.60 -28.56 46.11
N LEU A 307 4.85 -27.56 46.96
CA LEU A 307 6.17 -26.95 47.16
C LEU A 307 7.20 -27.91 47.79
N GLN A 308 6.76 -29.03 48.36
CA GLN A 308 7.67 -30.07 48.87
C GLN A 308 8.25 -30.96 47.75
N SER A 309 7.78 -30.81 46.51
CA SER A 309 8.28 -31.58 45.38
C SER A 309 9.73 -31.24 45.05
N ALA A 310 10.53 -32.28 44.75
CA ALA A 310 11.89 -32.11 44.25
C ALA A 310 11.92 -31.42 42.87
N ASP A 311 10.85 -31.56 42.09
CA ASP A 311 10.72 -31.01 40.75
C ASP A 311 10.36 -29.51 40.75
N PRO A 312 11.25 -28.63 40.22
CA PRO A 312 11.02 -27.18 40.15
C PRO A 312 9.84 -26.77 39.28
N GLU A 313 9.59 -27.45 38.16
CA GLU A 313 8.53 -27.06 37.24
C GLU A 313 7.14 -27.23 37.88
N TYR A 314 6.94 -28.34 38.59
CA TYR A 314 5.72 -28.59 39.36
C TYR A 314 5.52 -27.56 40.50
N ARG A 315 6.60 -27.15 41.20
CA ARG A 315 6.50 -26.09 42.23
C ARG A 315 6.08 -24.76 41.63
N ILE A 316 6.67 -24.36 40.49
CA ILE A 316 6.33 -23.11 39.80
C ILE A 316 4.87 -23.14 39.34
N ALA A 317 4.37 -24.27 38.85
CA ALA A 317 2.96 -24.42 38.50
C ALA A 317 2.05 -24.17 39.72
N ALA A 318 2.40 -24.74 40.88
CA ALA A 318 1.66 -24.52 42.12
C ALA A 318 1.66 -23.05 42.58
N LEU A 319 2.80 -22.37 42.49
CA LEU A 319 2.93 -20.94 42.84
C LEU A 319 2.10 -20.05 41.91
N LYS A 320 2.13 -20.29 40.59
CA LYS A 320 1.31 -19.56 39.62
C LYS A 320 -0.19 -19.72 39.90
N LEU A 321 -0.63 -20.94 40.21
CA LEU A 321 -2.02 -21.22 40.60
C LEU A 321 -2.39 -20.57 41.94
N GLY A 322 -1.44 -20.49 42.87
CA GLY A 322 -1.62 -19.90 44.20
C GLY A 322 -1.71 -18.37 44.21
N GLN A 323 -1.08 -17.70 43.24
CA GLN A 323 -0.93 -16.24 43.20
C GLN A 323 -2.26 -15.47 43.34
N LYS A 324 -3.33 -15.97 42.71
CA LYS A 324 -4.68 -15.37 42.74
C LYS A 324 -5.34 -15.36 44.13
N TYR A 325 -4.80 -16.09 45.11
CA TYR A 325 -5.38 -16.22 46.46
C TYR A 325 -4.67 -15.36 47.52
N LEU A 326 -3.79 -14.43 47.13
CA LEU A 326 -2.92 -13.68 48.05
C LEU A 326 -3.49 -12.34 48.58
N MET A 327 -4.71 -11.92 48.20
CA MET A 327 -5.21 -10.56 48.52
C MET A 327 -6.08 -10.42 49.78
N ALA A 328 -6.44 -11.49 50.49
CA ALA A 328 -7.19 -11.43 51.75
C ALA A 328 -6.83 -12.60 52.68
N ASP A 329 -5.95 -12.37 53.67
CA ASP A 329 -5.32 -13.34 54.63
C ASP A 329 -4.48 -14.49 54.01
N GLY A 330 -4.62 -14.74 52.71
CA GLY A 330 -4.08 -15.91 52.02
C GLY A 330 -2.57 -15.93 51.83
N THR A 331 -1.83 -14.94 52.34
CA THR A 331 -0.36 -14.87 52.33
C THR A 331 0.28 -15.74 53.40
N THR A 332 -0.40 -15.92 54.53
CA THR A 332 0.11 -16.63 55.72
C THR A 332 0.57 -18.05 55.43
N PRO A 333 -0.18 -18.90 54.68
CA PRO A 333 0.26 -20.26 54.37
C PRO A 333 1.58 -20.29 53.60
N TRP A 334 1.80 -19.37 52.67
CA TRP A 334 3.01 -19.28 51.84
C TRP A 334 4.21 -18.75 52.64
N LEU A 335 4.00 -17.75 53.50
CA LEU A 335 5.04 -17.27 54.41
C LEU A 335 5.47 -18.35 55.42
N ASN A 336 4.53 -19.16 55.90
CA ASN A 336 4.86 -20.28 56.79
C ASN A 336 5.58 -21.41 56.06
N ALA A 337 5.21 -21.70 54.81
CA ALA A 337 5.94 -22.65 53.97
C ALA A 337 7.37 -22.17 53.69
N MET A 338 7.55 -20.88 53.38
CA MET A 338 8.85 -20.26 53.13
C MET A 338 9.84 -20.45 54.30
N LYS A 339 9.39 -20.32 55.56
CA LYS A 339 10.25 -20.48 56.74
C LYS A 339 10.95 -21.85 56.83
N LYS A 340 10.33 -22.89 56.28
CA LYS A 340 10.82 -24.28 56.34
C LYS A 340 11.41 -24.75 55.01
N ALA A 341 11.38 -23.91 53.98
CA ALA A 341 11.76 -24.25 52.61
C ALA A 341 13.27 -24.14 52.38
N LYS A 342 13.79 -24.89 51.40
CA LYS A 342 15.17 -24.72 50.89
C LYS A 342 15.31 -23.36 50.17
N PRO A 343 16.54 -22.82 50.03
CA PRO A 343 16.75 -21.49 49.46
C PRO A 343 16.12 -21.27 48.08
N GLU A 344 16.14 -22.26 47.19
CA GLU A 344 15.54 -22.16 45.87
C GLU A 344 14.03 -21.92 45.96
N VAL A 345 13.35 -22.68 46.83
CA VAL A 345 11.91 -22.59 47.04
C VAL A 345 11.55 -21.29 47.78
N GLN A 346 12.41 -20.82 48.68
CA GLN A 346 12.25 -19.49 49.30
C GLN A 346 12.26 -18.37 48.26
N ALA A 347 13.20 -18.40 47.31
CA ALA A 347 13.29 -17.43 46.23
C ALA A 347 12.06 -17.46 45.30
N GLU A 348 11.58 -18.67 44.98
CA GLU A 348 10.35 -18.89 44.19
C GLU A 348 9.11 -18.27 44.88
N ILE A 349 8.95 -18.48 46.19
CA ILE A 349 7.85 -17.90 46.99
C ILE A 349 7.95 -16.37 47.03
N ILE A 350 9.14 -15.80 47.29
CA ILE A 350 9.34 -14.34 47.29
C ILE A 350 8.95 -13.72 45.94
N THR A 351 9.33 -14.37 44.84
CA THR A 351 9.01 -13.91 43.49
C THR A 351 7.50 -13.89 43.24
N MET A 352 6.78 -14.95 43.65
CA MET A 352 5.31 -14.99 43.58
C MET A 352 4.69 -13.83 44.39
N LEU A 353 5.17 -13.58 45.62
CA LEU A 353 4.66 -12.51 46.47
C LEU A 353 4.89 -11.12 45.85
N GLY A 354 6.02 -10.91 45.18
CA GLY A 354 6.29 -9.69 44.41
C GLY A 354 5.37 -9.51 43.22
N HIS A 355 5.09 -10.57 42.44
CA HIS A 355 4.13 -10.50 41.33
C HIS A 355 2.70 -10.23 41.82
N ALA A 356 2.34 -10.72 43.01
CA ALA A 356 1.05 -10.49 43.64
C ALA A 356 0.92 -9.12 44.33
N ASN A 357 2.00 -8.32 44.38
CA ASN A 357 2.07 -7.06 45.12
C ASN A 357 1.64 -7.19 46.59
N SER A 358 2.07 -8.26 47.25
CA SER A 358 1.63 -8.62 48.61
C SER A 358 2.32 -7.77 49.67
N LEU A 359 1.69 -6.65 50.06
CA LEU A 359 2.28 -5.69 51.01
C LEU A 359 2.54 -6.30 52.40
N ASP A 360 1.69 -7.22 52.84
CA ASP A 360 1.84 -7.92 54.14
C ASP A 360 3.12 -8.76 54.21
N ALA A 361 3.67 -9.19 53.07
CA ALA A 361 4.92 -9.92 53.00
C ALA A 361 6.17 -9.04 53.10
N LEU A 362 6.03 -7.71 52.97
CA LEU A 362 7.15 -6.77 52.88
C LEU A 362 8.14 -6.89 54.06
N PRO A 363 7.72 -7.00 55.34
CA PRO A 363 8.66 -7.17 56.45
C PRO A 363 9.52 -8.44 56.32
N THR A 364 8.91 -9.54 55.84
CA THR A 364 9.62 -10.81 55.63
C THR A 364 10.59 -10.70 54.45
N ILE A 365 10.18 -10.04 53.37
CA ILE A 365 11.01 -9.81 52.18
C ILE A 365 12.19 -8.88 52.52
N GLN A 366 11.99 -7.84 53.32
CA GLN A 366 13.08 -6.96 53.77
C GLN A 366 14.11 -7.71 54.60
N LYS A 367 13.68 -8.63 55.47
CA LYS A 367 14.60 -9.52 56.20
C LYS A 367 15.39 -10.43 55.26
N ALA A 368 14.77 -10.89 54.17
CA ALA A 368 15.41 -11.74 53.17
C ALA A 368 16.48 -11.03 52.32
N LEU A 369 16.57 -9.69 52.35
CA LEU A 369 17.68 -8.93 51.72
C LEU A 369 19.04 -9.24 52.36
N ALA A 370 19.06 -9.76 53.59
CA ALA A 370 20.26 -10.22 54.28
C ALA A 370 20.47 -11.75 54.20
N ALA A 371 19.75 -12.45 53.32
CA ALA A 371 19.92 -13.88 53.13
C ALA A 371 21.33 -14.21 52.63
N LYS A 372 21.92 -15.30 53.14
CA LYS A 372 23.23 -15.81 52.69
C LYS A 372 23.17 -16.37 51.27
N ASP A 373 22.02 -16.94 50.90
CA ASP A 373 21.81 -17.49 49.57
C ASP A 373 21.49 -16.39 48.55
N SER A 374 22.25 -16.37 47.45
CA SER A 374 22.16 -15.33 46.43
C SER A 374 20.79 -15.31 45.72
N LYS A 375 20.17 -16.49 45.47
CA LYS A 375 18.86 -16.55 44.78
C LYS A 375 17.77 -15.93 45.64
N VAL A 376 17.78 -16.23 46.95
CA VAL A 376 16.83 -15.65 47.91
C VAL A 376 17.00 -14.13 47.97
N LYS A 377 18.26 -13.67 48.04
CA LYS A 377 18.58 -12.26 48.12
C LYS A 377 18.19 -11.49 46.85
N MET A 378 18.45 -12.02 45.65
CA MET A 378 18.05 -11.41 44.38
C MET A 378 16.51 -11.31 44.25
N ALA A 379 15.79 -12.39 44.58
CA ALA A 379 14.33 -12.37 44.60
C ALA A 379 13.80 -11.31 45.59
N ALA A 380 14.44 -11.19 46.76
CA ALA A 380 14.09 -10.19 47.76
C ALA A 380 14.34 -8.76 47.28
N ILE A 381 15.46 -8.48 46.59
CA ILE A 381 15.78 -7.15 46.02
C ILE A 381 14.69 -6.71 45.03
N TRP A 382 14.31 -7.61 44.12
CA TRP A 382 13.26 -7.33 43.14
C TRP A 382 11.90 -7.11 43.81
N ALA A 383 11.49 -8.03 44.69
CA ALA A 383 10.19 -7.95 45.36
C ALA A 383 10.11 -6.75 46.32
N ALA A 384 11.18 -6.40 47.03
CA ALA A 384 11.22 -5.24 47.91
C ALA A 384 11.02 -3.93 47.14
N GLY A 385 11.67 -3.77 45.99
CA GLY A 385 11.48 -2.61 45.12
C GLY A 385 10.05 -2.52 44.57
N LYS A 386 9.51 -3.66 44.11
CA LYS A 386 8.16 -3.74 43.55
C LYS A 386 7.07 -3.43 44.57
N ILE A 387 7.12 -4.07 45.74
CA ILE A 387 6.07 -3.99 46.78
C ILE A 387 6.24 -2.74 47.65
N GLY A 388 7.46 -2.51 48.16
CA GLY A 388 7.69 -1.47 49.16
C GLY A 388 7.88 -0.07 48.59
N GLN A 389 8.16 0.07 47.29
CA GLN A 389 8.39 1.35 46.63
C GLN A 389 9.42 2.19 47.42
N GLU A 390 9.15 3.48 47.69
CA GLU A 390 10.07 4.33 48.44
C GLU A 390 10.38 3.82 49.86
N LYS A 391 9.48 3.04 50.49
CA LYS A 391 9.70 2.47 51.83
C LYS A 391 10.85 1.44 51.85
N SER A 392 11.20 0.88 50.70
CA SER A 392 12.30 -0.07 50.55
C SER A 392 13.64 0.58 50.22
N LEU A 393 13.67 1.89 49.93
CA LEU A 393 14.90 2.57 49.50
C LEU A 393 16.05 2.46 50.51
N PRO A 394 15.87 2.71 51.82
CA PRO A 394 16.97 2.57 52.78
C PRO A 394 17.57 1.16 52.78
N ALA A 395 16.72 0.14 52.67
CA ALA A 395 17.16 -1.25 52.64
C ALA A 395 17.90 -1.61 51.34
N LEU A 396 17.39 -1.16 50.19
CA LEU A 396 18.03 -1.36 48.88
C LEU A 396 19.37 -0.63 48.75
N ILE A 397 19.46 0.60 49.28
CA ILE A 397 20.71 1.36 49.34
C ILE A 397 21.72 0.66 50.25
N ASN A 398 21.27 0.09 51.37
CA ASN A 398 22.17 -0.68 52.24
C ASN A 398 22.71 -1.93 51.54
N VAL A 399 21.91 -2.60 50.70
CA VAL A 399 22.36 -3.72 49.86
C VAL A 399 23.49 -3.27 48.92
N LEU A 400 23.38 -2.11 48.27
CA LEU A 400 24.41 -1.58 47.37
C LEU A 400 25.80 -1.41 48.02
N LYS A 401 25.89 -1.30 49.34
CA LYS A 401 27.18 -1.17 50.05
C LYS A 401 28.03 -2.44 50.01
N THR A 402 27.40 -3.60 49.85
CA THR A 402 28.06 -4.92 49.95
C THR A 402 27.70 -5.88 48.82
N ALA A 403 26.90 -5.41 47.84
CA ALA A 403 26.35 -6.24 46.78
C ALA A 403 27.40 -6.71 45.77
N SER A 404 27.22 -7.93 45.25
CA SER A 404 27.95 -8.42 44.08
C SER A 404 27.53 -7.67 42.80
N ALA A 405 28.28 -7.80 41.71
CA ALA A 405 27.93 -7.17 40.44
C ALA A 405 26.53 -7.58 39.91
N GLU A 406 26.16 -8.86 40.08
CA GLU A 406 24.84 -9.38 39.72
C GLU A 406 23.73 -8.77 40.58
N GLU A 407 23.95 -8.67 41.89
CA GLU A 407 23.00 -8.06 42.82
C GLU A 407 22.81 -6.56 42.53
N VAL A 408 23.89 -5.84 42.21
CA VAL A 408 23.86 -4.41 41.82
C VAL A 408 22.98 -4.19 40.59
N ALA A 409 23.03 -5.07 39.58
CA ALA A 409 22.18 -4.97 38.40
C ALA A 409 20.68 -5.17 38.72
N VAL A 410 20.35 -6.08 39.64
CA VAL A 410 18.97 -6.27 40.11
C VAL A 410 18.50 -5.05 40.90
N VAL A 411 19.35 -4.48 41.77
CA VAL A 411 19.03 -3.25 42.50
C VAL A 411 18.80 -2.09 41.53
N LYS A 412 19.62 -1.92 40.48
CA LYS A 412 19.41 -0.91 39.42
C LYS A 412 18.01 -1.01 38.84
N SER A 413 17.63 -2.22 38.41
CA SER A 413 16.33 -2.50 37.81
C SER A 413 15.20 -2.17 38.79
N SER A 414 15.34 -2.57 40.06
CA SER A 414 14.38 -2.21 41.11
C SER A 414 14.25 -0.69 41.29
N LEU A 415 15.36 0.04 41.44
CA LEU A 415 15.37 1.49 41.66
C LEU A 415 14.73 2.27 40.50
N LEU A 416 14.92 1.83 39.25
CA LEU A 416 14.28 2.44 38.08
C LEU A 416 12.76 2.27 38.07
N THR A 417 12.24 1.21 38.71
CA THR A 417 10.79 0.96 38.79
C THR A 417 10.10 1.62 39.98
N ILE A 418 10.86 2.09 40.97
CA ILE A 418 10.30 2.79 42.14
C ILE A 418 9.82 4.19 41.73
N LYS A 419 8.59 4.51 42.10
CA LYS A 419 7.98 5.82 41.84
C LYS A 419 8.40 6.84 42.91
N GLY A 420 8.47 8.12 42.53
CA GLY A 420 8.73 9.24 43.45
C GLY A 420 10.15 9.82 43.39
N GLU A 421 10.31 11.03 43.91
CA GLU A 421 11.56 11.81 43.86
C GLU A 421 12.54 11.42 44.98
N GLY A 422 12.11 10.64 45.98
CA GLY A 422 12.95 10.19 47.08
C GLY A 422 14.15 9.35 46.63
N VAL A 423 14.02 8.65 45.49
CA VAL A 423 15.06 7.80 44.90
C VAL A 423 16.34 8.60 44.62
N VAL A 424 16.22 9.73 43.91
CA VAL A 424 17.40 10.49 43.46
C VAL A 424 18.06 11.25 44.61
N ASN A 425 17.28 11.71 45.58
CA ASN A 425 17.81 12.37 46.78
C ASN A 425 18.63 11.42 47.64
N GLN A 426 18.07 10.24 47.97
CA GLN A 426 18.77 9.27 48.82
C GLN A 426 19.98 8.65 48.12
N LEU A 427 19.90 8.38 46.80
CA LEU A 427 21.05 7.90 46.04
C LEU A 427 22.17 8.95 45.99
N ALA A 428 21.85 10.23 45.75
CA ALA A 428 22.85 11.29 45.73
C ALA A 428 23.58 11.44 47.08
N THR A 429 22.86 11.29 48.20
CA THR A 429 23.45 11.27 49.54
C THR A 429 24.32 10.03 49.77
N ALA A 430 23.93 8.87 49.25
CA ALA A 430 24.65 7.61 49.44
C ALA A 430 25.91 7.49 48.57
N LEU A 431 25.97 8.16 47.41
CA LEU A 431 27.04 8.07 46.41
C LEU A 431 28.47 8.02 46.99
N PRO A 432 28.89 8.89 47.93
CA PRO A 432 30.26 8.88 48.46
C PRO A 432 30.61 7.62 49.26
N THR A 433 29.60 6.91 49.76
CA THR A 433 29.74 5.73 50.63
C THR A 433 29.60 4.41 49.88
N LEU A 434 29.24 4.45 48.60
CA LEU A 434 29.03 3.26 47.78
C LEU A 434 30.35 2.75 47.18
N PRO A 435 30.54 1.43 47.05
CA PRO A 435 31.60 0.85 46.23
C PRO A 435 31.50 1.29 44.77
N ALA A 436 32.60 1.26 44.02
CA ALA A 436 32.67 1.78 42.66
C ALA A 436 31.60 1.21 41.70
N ALA A 437 31.36 -0.11 41.72
CA ALA A 437 30.33 -0.73 40.88
C ALA A 437 28.92 -0.19 41.19
N SER A 438 28.63 0.03 42.47
CA SER A 438 27.36 0.60 42.94
C SER A 438 27.25 2.11 42.67
N GLN A 439 28.37 2.84 42.67
CA GLN A 439 28.41 4.25 42.28
C GLN A 439 28.00 4.44 40.82
N ALA A 440 28.56 3.65 39.90
CA ALA A 440 28.20 3.71 38.48
C ALA A 440 26.70 3.50 38.26
N VAL A 441 26.10 2.51 38.94
CA VAL A 441 24.66 2.27 38.90
C VAL A 441 23.83 3.42 39.48
N ALA A 442 24.24 3.97 40.62
CA ALA A 442 23.54 5.10 41.22
C ALA A 442 23.57 6.33 40.29
N ILE A 443 24.71 6.60 39.64
CA ILE A 443 24.83 7.65 38.62
C ILE A 443 23.87 7.40 37.46
N ASP A 444 23.84 6.19 36.91
CA ASP A 444 22.95 5.84 35.80
C ASP A 444 21.46 6.04 36.16
N VAL A 445 21.06 5.69 37.39
CA VAL A 445 19.68 5.90 37.87
C VAL A 445 19.36 7.38 38.03
N ILE A 446 20.29 8.18 38.58
CA ILE A 446 20.14 9.64 38.70
C ILE A 446 19.99 10.27 37.31
N ALA A 447 20.81 9.85 36.34
CA ALA A 447 20.79 10.33 34.97
C ALA A 447 19.52 9.92 34.21
N ALA A 448 19.08 8.66 34.33
CA ALA A 448 17.86 8.15 33.70
C ALA A 448 16.59 8.85 34.19
N ARG A 449 16.65 9.49 35.35
CA ARG A 449 15.56 10.27 35.95
C ARG A 449 15.73 11.78 35.74
N GLU A 450 16.70 12.21 34.93
CA GLU A 450 16.97 13.61 34.58
C GLU A 450 17.06 14.52 35.82
N ALA A 451 17.72 14.07 36.89
CA ALA A 451 17.77 14.81 38.15
C ALA A 451 18.81 15.95 38.11
N ASN A 452 18.54 17.02 37.35
CA ASN A 452 19.46 18.14 37.12
C ASN A 452 20.02 18.76 38.41
N ALA A 453 19.21 18.83 39.48
CA ALA A 453 19.64 19.34 40.80
C ALA A 453 20.78 18.52 41.44
N LYS A 454 21.09 17.33 40.92
CA LYS A 454 22.18 16.45 41.40
C LYS A 454 23.42 16.50 40.50
N PHE A 455 23.48 17.47 39.58
CA PHE A 455 24.64 17.68 38.71
C PHE A 455 25.96 17.71 39.51
N SER A 456 26.05 18.53 40.55
CA SER A 456 27.29 18.66 41.35
C SER A 456 27.74 17.35 42.00
N ASN A 457 26.80 16.50 42.43
CA ASN A 457 27.11 15.19 43.01
C ASN A 457 27.77 14.26 41.98
N VAL A 458 27.26 14.25 40.74
CA VAL A 458 27.79 13.41 39.66
C VAL A 458 29.05 14.03 39.04
N PHE A 459 29.11 15.35 38.91
CA PHE A 459 30.24 16.07 38.33
C PHE A 459 31.54 15.85 39.11
N ALA A 460 31.46 15.78 40.45
CA ALA A 460 32.61 15.44 41.30
C ALA A 460 33.23 14.08 40.96
N LEU A 461 32.44 13.14 40.42
CA LEU A 461 32.86 11.77 40.10
C LEU A 461 33.51 11.63 38.72
N LEU A 462 33.56 12.69 37.90
CA LEU A 462 34.34 12.70 36.66
C LEU A 462 35.82 12.41 36.91
N LYS A 463 36.34 12.87 38.05
CA LYS A 463 37.73 12.66 38.51
C LYS A 463 37.92 11.39 39.34
N SER A 464 36.92 10.50 39.39
CA SER A 464 37.04 9.25 40.13
C SER A 464 38.25 8.44 39.61
N PRO A 465 39.07 7.85 40.50
CA PRO A 465 40.15 6.96 40.08
C PRO A 465 39.61 5.66 39.46
N ASN A 466 38.32 5.35 39.66
CA ASN A 466 37.67 4.23 39.00
C ASN A 466 37.12 4.65 37.62
N VAL A 467 37.61 3.98 36.57
CA VAL A 467 37.30 4.30 35.16
C VAL A 467 35.81 4.13 34.85
N ASP A 468 35.15 3.10 35.38
CA ASP A 468 33.72 2.86 35.12
C ASP A 468 32.84 3.94 35.76
N VAL A 469 33.17 4.35 36.99
CA VAL A 469 32.49 5.46 37.67
C VAL A 469 32.65 6.76 36.89
N SER A 470 33.89 7.08 36.47
CA SER A 470 34.17 8.27 35.66
C SER A 470 33.40 8.23 34.34
N LYS A 471 33.41 7.09 33.63
CA LYS A 471 32.69 6.91 32.36
C LYS A 471 31.17 7.06 32.51
N SER A 472 30.57 6.49 33.55
CA SER A 472 29.15 6.70 33.86
C SER A 472 28.85 8.16 34.17
N ALA A 473 29.72 8.84 34.93
CA ALA A 473 29.58 10.26 35.22
C ALA A 473 29.62 11.13 33.95
N TYR A 474 30.57 10.90 33.03
CA TYR A 474 30.60 11.60 31.73
C TYR A 474 29.34 11.36 30.91
N THR A 475 28.87 10.11 30.84
CA THR A 475 27.66 9.74 30.10
C THR A 475 26.40 10.40 30.66
N ALA A 476 26.34 10.55 31.99
CA ALA A 476 25.23 11.20 32.69
C ALA A 476 25.12 12.70 32.42
N LEU A 477 26.22 13.39 32.09
CA LEU A 477 26.21 14.86 31.89
C LEU A 477 25.14 15.32 30.90
N LYS A 478 24.91 14.60 29.80
CA LYS A 478 23.89 14.96 28.79
C LYS A 478 22.47 15.10 29.37
N SER A 479 22.16 14.36 30.43
CA SER A 479 20.83 14.33 31.06
C SER A 479 20.75 15.27 32.27
N LEU A 480 21.90 15.67 32.83
CA LEU A 480 21.97 16.47 34.05
C LEU A 480 22.28 17.95 33.80
N THR A 481 23.03 18.25 32.74
CA THR A 481 23.48 19.61 32.42
C THR A 481 22.31 20.53 32.05
N THR A 482 22.28 21.70 32.68
CA THR A 482 21.40 22.83 32.38
C THR A 482 22.21 24.04 31.88
N ALA A 483 21.55 25.14 31.57
CA ALA A 483 22.20 26.39 31.20
C ALA A 483 23.19 26.90 32.27
N ASN A 484 22.91 26.65 33.56
CA ASN A 484 23.75 27.08 34.67
C ASN A 484 25.09 26.31 34.74
N ASP A 485 25.15 25.12 34.13
CA ASP A 485 26.32 24.23 34.19
C ASP A 485 27.25 24.38 32.97
N LEU A 486 26.82 25.16 31.96
CA LEU A 486 27.58 25.40 30.72
C LEU A 486 29.04 25.88 30.96
N PRO A 487 29.34 26.79 31.91
CA PRO A 487 30.71 27.20 32.17
C PRO A 487 31.63 26.00 32.49
N GLN A 488 31.13 25.00 33.23
CA GLN A 488 31.90 23.80 33.55
C GLN A 488 32.10 22.90 32.32
N MET A 489 31.09 22.80 31.45
CA MET A 489 31.22 22.03 30.21
C MET A 489 32.23 22.65 29.24
N TYR A 490 32.31 23.98 29.17
CA TYR A 490 33.29 24.67 28.33
C TYR A 490 34.73 24.46 28.83
N ILE A 491 34.94 24.43 30.14
CA ILE A 491 36.23 24.06 30.73
C ILE A 491 36.60 22.62 30.32
N LEU A 492 35.66 21.68 30.41
CA LEU A 492 35.91 20.30 30.00
C LEU A 492 36.21 20.15 28.50
N LEU A 493 35.50 20.88 27.62
CA LEU A 493 35.78 20.90 26.17
C LEU A 493 37.21 21.35 25.87
N ASN A 494 37.78 22.24 26.69
CA ASN A 494 39.11 22.79 26.48
C ASN A 494 40.23 21.97 27.15
N THR A 495 39.90 21.02 28.03
CA THR A 495 40.88 20.29 28.87
C THR A 495 40.91 18.79 28.61
N VAL A 496 39.79 18.17 28.25
CA VAL A 496 39.70 16.73 28.01
C VAL A 496 40.31 16.36 26.65
N THR A 497 41.04 15.24 26.61
CA THR A 497 41.68 14.72 25.39
C THR A 497 41.09 13.40 24.93
N ASP A 498 40.43 12.63 25.81
CA ASP A 498 39.77 11.38 25.44
C ASP A 498 38.57 11.64 24.52
N ALA A 499 38.51 10.93 23.39
CA ALA A 499 37.49 11.14 22.37
C ALA A 499 36.07 10.76 22.85
N GLY A 500 35.94 9.72 23.70
CA GLY A 500 34.66 9.28 24.24
C GLY A 500 34.08 10.29 25.24
N GLN A 501 34.93 10.79 26.14
CA GLN A 501 34.59 11.85 27.08
C GLN A 501 34.25 13.16 26.34
N MET A 502 35.04 13.54 25.32
CA MET A 502 34.77 14.71 24.48
C MET A 502 33.37 14.66 23.86
N ALA A 503 33.01 13.53 23.26
CA ALA A 503 31.68 13.35 22.67
C ALA A 503 30.55 13.43 23.71
N ALA A 504 30.78 12.93 24.93
CA ALA A 504 29.81 13.05 26.02
C ALA A 504 29.63 14.52 26.46
N ILE A 505 30.72 15.28 26.57
CA ILE A 505 30.69 16.71 26.91
C ILE A 505 29.98 17.51 25.82
N GLN A 506 30.27 17.27 24.54
CA GLN A 506 29.60 17.95 23.42
C GLN A 506 28.08 17.75 23.49
N LYS A 507 27.60 16.54 23.79
CA LYS A 507 26.17 16.27 24.00
C LYS A 507 25.61 17.01 25.21
N ALA A 508 26.37 17.12 26.29
CA ALA A 508 25.99 17.89 27.47
C ALA A 508 25.87 19.39 27.19
N VAL A 509 26.78 19.96 26.40
CA VAL A 509 26.70 21.36 25.94
C VAL A 509 25.43 21.58 25.12
N VAL A 510 25.11 20.70 24.18
CA VAL A 510 23.87 20.76 23.38
C VAL A 510 22.63 20.73 24.30
N ALA A 511 22.62 19.87 25.32
CA ALA A 511 21.55 19.82 26.31
C ALA A 511 21.44 21.12 27.13
N GLY A 512 22.57 21.69 27.56
CA GLY A 512 22.61 22.91 28.37
C GLY A 512 22.12 24.16 27.62
N VAL A 513 22.35 24.26 26.31
CA VAL A 513 21.83 25.37 25.48
C VAL A 513 20.40 25.12 24.97
N LYS A 514 19.79 23.97 25.26
CA LYS A 514 18.48 23.60 24.69
C LYS A 514 17.39 24.64 24.97
N SER A 515 17.41 25.29 26.13
CA SER A 515 16.47 26.33 26.55
C SER A 515 16.81 27.74 26.06
N ALA A 516 17.94 27.94 25.39
CA ALA A 516 18.45 29.27 25.02
C ALA A 516 17.81 29.89 23.76
N GLY A 517 16.57 29.51 23.43
CA GLY A 517 15.82 30.04 22.28
C GLY A 517 15.96 29.22 21.00
N ASP A 518 15.93 29.91 19.85
CA ASP A 518 16.01 29.29 18.52
C ASP A 518 17.43 28.79 18.17
N ALA A 519 17.59 28.16 17.01
CA ALA A 519 18.88 27.62 16.58
C ALA A 519 19.96 28.70 16.43
N LYS A 520 19.59 29.93 16.05
CA LYS A 520 20.52 31.04 15.90
C LYS A 520 21.02 31.50 17.27
N ALA A 521 20.13 31.75 18.24
CA ALA A 521 20.50 32.15 19.59
C ALA A 521 21.43 31.11 20.26
N LYS A 522 21.11 29.81 20.11
CA LYS A 522 21.97 28.70 20.56
C LYS A 522 23.35 28.73 19.90
N THR A 523 23.38 28.93 18.58
CA THR A 523 24.61 29.03 17.81
C THR A 523 25.47 30.21 18.27
N ASP A 524 24.88 31.39 18.47
CA ASP A 524 25.60 32.60 18.85
C ASP A 524 26.28 32.44 20.23
N ILE A 525 25.63 31.75 21.18
CA ILE A 525 26.22 31.40 22.49
C ILE A 525 27.46 30.53 22.31
N ILE A 526 27.35 29.48 21.49
CA ILE A 526 28.45 28.54 21.25
C ILE A 526 29.60 29.21 20.49
N LEU A 527 29.31 30.03 19.47
CA LEU A 527 30.32 30.76 18.70
C LEU A 527 31.09 31.76 19.58
N LYS A 528 30.38 32.50 20.44
CA LYS A 528 31.03 33.41 21.40
C LYS A 528 32.02 32.66 22.30
N GLN A 529 31.61 31.49 22.81
CA GLN A 529 32.48 30.68 23.66
C GLN A 529 33.64 30.05 22.89
N MET A 530 33.40 29.59 21.66
CA MET A 530 34.43 29.04 20.77
C MET A 530 35.50 30.10 20.46
N GLN A 531 35.11 31.34 20.14
CA GLN A 531 36.04 32.44 19.86
C GLN A 531 36.88 32.83 21.08
N ALA A 532 36.32 32.73 22.28
CA ALA A 532 37.04 32.98 23.54
C ALA A 532 38.00 31.83 23.94
N SER A 533 37.94 30.69 23.24
CA SER A 533 38.76 29.51 23.56
C SER A 533 40.07 29.48 22.74
N PRO A 534 41.15 28.82 23.25
CA PRO A 534 42.41 28.69 22.53
C PRO A 534 42.24 28.07 21.13
N ALA A 535 43.02 28.54 20.16
CA ALA A 535 42.88 28.15 18.75
C ALA A 535 42.91 26.63 18.51
N ASP A 536 43.77 25.90 19.21
CA ASP A 536 43.91 24.44 19.09
C ASP A 536 42.72 23.63 19.68
N LYS A 537 41.84 24.31 20.44
CA LYS A 537 40.63 23.74 21.06
C LYS A 537 39.34 24.10 20.32
N GLN A 538 39.35 25.09 19.44
CA GLN A 538 38.13 25.56 18.76
C GLN A 538 37.42 24.46 17.95
N SER A 539 38.18 23.51 17.38
CA SER A 539 37.63 22.35 16.66
C SER A 539 36.70 21.46 17.51
N ASN A 540 36.83 21.48 18.85
CA ASN A 540 35.98 20.70 19.76
C ASN A 540 34.52 21.20 19.80
N TYR A 541 34.25 22.42 19.32
CA TYR A 541 32.91 23.01 19.30
C TYR A 541 32.11 22.68 18.02
N LEU A 542 32.77 22.21 16.95
CA LEU A 542 32.13 22.03 15.65
C LEU A 542 31.01 20.98 15.67
N ALA A 543 31.18 19.88 16.42
CA ALA A 543 30.13 18.86 16.57
C ALA A 543 28.91 19.37 17.36
N VAL A 544 29.11 20.33 18.28
CA VAL A 544 28.02 21.00 19.00
C VAL A 544 27.23 21.85 18.01
N LEU A 545 27.92 22.64 17.18
CA LEU A 545 27.29 23.45 16.13
C LEU A 545 26.48 22.59 15.14
N ALA A 546 27.03 21.44 14.71
CA ALA A 546 26.30 20.52 13.84
C ALA A 546 25.06 19.90 14.50
N SER A 547 25.10 19.66 15.80
CA SER A 547 23.95 19.15 16.54
C SER A 547 22.86 20.22 16.74
N ILE A 548 23.23 21.50 16.83
CA ILE A 548 22.29 22.63 16.90
C ILE A 548 21.63 22.85 15.53
N GLY A 549 22.43 22.79 14.46
CA GLY A 549 21.95 23.00 13.09
C GLY A 549 21.68 24.46 12.74
N GLY A 550 21.09 24.69 11.56
CA GLY A 550 20.75 26.02 11.05
C GLY A 550 21.88 26.70 10.27
N LYS A 551 21.50 27.70 9.47
CA LYS A 551 22.37 28.35 8.48
C LYS A 551 23.62 29.01 9.09
N THR A 552 23.49 29.67 10.24
CA THR A 552 24.64 30.32 10.91
C THR A 552 25.67 29.30 11.39
N ALA A 553 25.22 28.19 11.98
CA ALA A 553 26.10 27.11 12.41
C ALA A 553 26.79 26.47 11.19
N LEU A 554 26.02 26.20 10.13
CA LEU A 554 26.54 25.60 8.90
C LEU A 554 27.65 26.45 8.30
N ASN A 555 27.40 27.75 8.10
CA ASN A 555 28.39 28.69 7.58
C ASN A 555 29.66 28.73 8.44
N SER A 556 29.52 28.64 9.76
CA SER A 556 30.67 28.65 10.69
C SER A 556 31.50 27.37 10.59
N VAL A 557 30.86 26.21 10.47
CA VAL A 557 31.54 24.92 10.27
C VAL A 557 32.23 24.88 8.90
N VAL A 558 31.59 25.40 7.84
CA VAL A 558 32.20 25.53 6.50
C VAL A 558 33.40 26.48 6.52
N SER A 559 33.31 27.60 7.24
CA SER A 559 34.44 28.52 7.42
C SER A 559 35.63 27.87 8.13
N ALA A 560 35.36 27.06 9.17
CA ALA A 560 36.38 26.29 9.88
C ALA A 560 37.07 25.26 8.97
N TYR A 561 36.35 24.69 8.00
CA TYR A 561 36.95 23.86 6.95
C TYR A 561 37.84 24.68 6.00
N ASN A 562 37.36 25.81 5.50
CA ASN A 562 38.09 26.60 4.49
C ASN A 562 39.37 27.26 5.02
N SER A 563 39.38 27.67 6.29
CA SER A 563 40.48 28.45 6.89
C SER A 563 41.29 27.69 7.95
N GLY A 564 40.82 26.53 8.40
CA GLY A 564 41.43 25.78 9.48
C GLY A 564 42.63 24.91 9.08
N ASP A 565 43.35 24.46 10.11
CA ASP A 565 44.39 23.44 9.99
C ASP A 565 43.82 22.04 9.68
N ALA A 566 44.69 21.04 9.49
CA ALA A 566 44.27 19.66 9.15
C ALA A 566 43.30 19.06 10.19
N LYS A 567 43.52 19.34 11.48
CA LYS A 567 42.65 18.88 12.57
C LYS A 567 41.27 19.53 12.48
N SER A 568 41.22 20.84 12.26
CA SER A 568 39.98 21.61 12.14
C SER A 568 39.19 21.20 10.90
N LYS A 569 39.87 20.97 9.76
CA LYS A 569 39.25 20.44 8.54
C LYS A 569 38.57 19.10 8.75
N LYS A 570 39.29 18.14 9.36
CA LYS A 570 38.74 16.81 9.67
C LYS A 570 37.53 16.89 10.62
N ALA A 571 37.62 17.71 11.65
CA ALA A 571 36.50 17.95 12.58
C ALA A 571 35.30 18.62 11.90
N ALA A 572 35.54 19.56 10.98
CA ALA A 572 34.49 20.22 10.20
C ALA A 572 33.78 19.25 9.27
N ILE A 573 34.49 18.40 8.53
CA ILE A 573 33.86 17.39 7.65
C ILE A 573 33.04 16.39 8.49
N ALA A 574 33.56 15.94 9.62
CA ALA A 574 32.81 15.06 10.53
C ALA A 574 31.52 15.73 11.02
N ALA A 575 31.60 17.00 11.40
CA ALA A 575 30.45 17.80 11.81
C ALA A 575 29.41 17.93 10.68
N LEU A 576 29.84 18.32 9.47
CA LEU A 576 28.98 18.41 8.27
C LEU A 576 28.34 17.06 7.91
N SER A 577 29.08 15.95 8.03
CA SER A 577 28.58 14.61 7.74
C SER A 577 27.51 14.15 8.75
N SER A 578 27.62 14.62 9.99
CA SER A 578 26.69 14.31 11.08
C SER A 578 25.46 15.22 11.12
N TRP A 579 25.36 16.19 10.22
CA TRP A 579 24.29 17.19 10.20
C TRP A 579 22.90 16.54 10.23
N SER A 580 21.96 17.16 10.95
CA SER A 580 20.65 16.58 11.22
C SER A 580 19.76 16.48 9.98
N ASP A 581 19.96 17.36 9.00
CA ASP A 581 19.23 17.43 7.75
C ASP A 581 20.17 17.47 6.52
N ALA A 582 19.60 17.66 5.33
CA ALA A 582 20.35 17.66 4.07
C ALA A 582 20.98 19.03 3.71
N SER A 583 20.91 20.05 4.57
CA SER A 583 21.43 21.39 4.25
C SER A 583 22.95 21.40 4.01
N ALA A 584 23.70 20.50 4.65
CA ALA A 584 25.14 20.36 4.44
C ALA A 584 25.51 19.62 3.13
N ALA A 585 24.54 19.09 2.36
CA ALA A 585 24.83 18.28 1.18
C ALA A 585 25.61 19.05 0.11
N GLY A 586 25.24 20.31 -0.17
CA GLY A 586 25.94 21.14 -1.16
C GLY A 586 27.40 21.39 -0.77
N ASP A 587 27.66 21.70 0.49
CA ASP A 587 29.00 21.92 1.01
C ASP A 587 29.84 20.64 0.98
N LEU A 588 29.28 19.51 1.42
CA LEU A 588 29.95 18.20 1.36
C LEU A 588 30.31 17.80 -0.07
N LEU A 589 29.43 18.06 -1.05
CA LEU A 589 29.73 17.83 -2.46
C LEU A 589 30.86 18.74 -2.96
N SER A 590 30.83 20.03 -2.60
CA SER A 590 31.87 21.01 -2.95
C SER A 590 33.23 20.61 -2.38
N ILE A 591 33.26 20.11 -1.14
CA ILE A 591 34.45 19.55 -0.50
C ILE A 591 34.93 18.33 -1.27
N ALA A 592 34.06 17.35 -1.52
CA ALA A 592 34.41 16.13 -2.24
C ALA A 592 34.98 16.41 -3.65
N LYS A 593 34.46 17.42 -4.36
CA LYS A 593 34.97 17.84 -5.68
C LYS A 593 36.38 18.44 -5.63
N LYS A 594 36.75 19.08 -4.52
CA LYS A 594 38.05 19.78 -4.36
C LYS A 594 39.09 18.97 -3.59
N ALA A 595 38.66 17.90 -2.92
CA ALA A 595 39.51 17.07 -2.10
C ALA A 595 40.67 16.47 -2.92
N THR A 596 41.89 16.77 -2.49
CA THR A 596 43.12 16.16 -3.02
C THR A 596 43.60 15.01 -2.15
N ASP A 597 43.20 15.00 -0.87
CA ASP A 597 43.44 13.94 0.08
C ASP A 597 42.34 12.86 0.03
N SER A 598 42.75 11.58 0.09
CA SER A 598 41.84 10.45 -0.04
C SER A 598 40.95 10.24 1.19
N GLU A 599 41.42 10.61 2.39
CA GLU A 599 40.63 10.53 3.62
C GLU A 599 39.55 11.62 3.61
N GLU A 600 39.93 12.83 3.23
CA GLU A 600 39.04 13.99 3.06
C GLU A 600 37.90 13.69 2.08
N LEU A 601 38.24 13.16 0.89
CA LEU A 601 37.27 12.73 -0.11
C LEU A 601 36.32 11.67 0.46
N THR A 602 36.85 10.66 1.16
CA THR A 602 36.04 9.57 1.71
C THR A 602 35.05 10.08 2.76
N LEU A 603 35.48 10.96 3.66
CA LEU A 603 34.63 11.54 4.69
C LEU A 603 33.54 12.43 4.07
N ALA A 604 33.91 13.32 3.16
CA ALA A 604 32.96 14.22 2.50
C ALA A 604 31.91 13.46 1.67
N LEU A 605 32.35 12.45 0.91
CA LEU A 605 31.46 11.63 0.09
C LEU A 605 30.51 10.79 0.94
N THR A 606 31.01 10.20 2.03
CA THR A 606 30.16 9.45 2.99
C THR A 606 29.09 10.35 3.61
N GLY A 607 29.49 11.56 4.02
CA GLY A 607 28.55 12.58 4.50
C GLY A 607 27.52 12.96 3.45
N TYR A 608 27.93 13.17 2.20
CA TYR A 608 27.04 13.56 1.10
C TYR A 608 25.99 12.48 0.79
N VAL A 609 26.39 11.20 0.77
CA VAL A 609 25.47 10.07 0.60
C VAL A 609 24.46 10.00 1.77
N ALA A 610 24.93 10.17 3.01
CA ALA A 610 24.05 10.22 4.18
C ALA A 610 23.09 11.41 4.14
N ALA A 611 23.54 12.58 3.70
CA ALA A 611 22.71 13.77 3.52
C ALA A 611 21.66 13.57 2.40
N THR A 612 22.02 12.86 1.33
CA THR A 612 21.09 12.50 0.24
C THR A 612 19.94 11.63 0.76
N ALA A 613 20.23 10.65 1.61
CA ALA A 613 19.20 9.82 2.24
C ALA A 613 18.22 10.65 3.08
N LYS A 614 18.71 11.66 3.82
CA LYS A 614 17.94 12.60 4.65
C LYS A 614 17.18 13.68 3.85
N SER A 615 17.49 13.86 2.58
CA SER A 615 16.91 14.94 1.76
C SER A 615 15.39 14.77 1.56
N THR A 616 14.68 15.89 1.46
CA THR A 616 13.24 15.92 1.09
C THR A 616 13.01 15.95 -0.41
N LYS A 617 14.08 15.98 -1.23
CA LYS A 617 13.98 15.90 -2.69
C LYS A 617 13.28 14.61 -3.14
N THR A 618 12.66 14.66 -4.32
CA THR A 618 12.01 13.51 -4.96
C THR A 618 12.97 12.32 -5.12
N PRO A 619 12.46 11.08 -5.21
CA PRO A 619 13.31 9.91 -5.47
C PRO A 619 14.16 10.05 -6.74
N VAL A 620 13.63 10.67 -7.80
CA VAL A 620 14.35 10.96 -9.05
C VAL A 620 15.55 11.88 -8.78
N ASN A 621 15.34 12.99 -8.06
CA ASN A 621 16.43 13.89 -7.71
C ASN A 621 17.48 13.25 -6.78
N LYS A 622 17.07 12.37 -5.87
CA LYS A 622 18.02 11.62 -5.05
C LYS A 622 18.89 10.69 -5.89
N VAL A 623 18.36 10.09 -6.96
CA VAL A 623 19.18 9.33 -7.91
C VAL A 623 20.20 10.23 -8.57
N ILE A 624 19.81 11.44 -9.02
CA ILE A 624 20.74 12.40 -9.63
C ILE A 624 21.88 12.75 -8.67
N MET A 625 21.56 13.03 -7.40
CA MET A 625 22.57 13.26 -6.35
C MET A 625 23.51 12.06 -6.15
N LEU A 626 22.98 10.84 -6.09
CA LEU A 626 23.78 9.62 -5.94
C LEU A 626 24.65 9.34 -7.17
N ARG A 627 24.18 9.67 -8.38
CA ARG A 627 24.98 9.59 -9.61
C ARG A 627 26.14 10.58 -9.58
N GLU A 628 25.91 11.79 -9.09
CA GLU A 628 26.98 12.77 -8.89
C GLU A 628 27.99 12.30 -7.84
N ALA A 629 27.54 11.70 -6.74
CA ALA A 629 28.43 11.06 -5.77
C ALA A 629 29.29 9.97 -6.43
N MET A 630 28.71 9.21 -7.37
CA MET A 630 29.40 8.11 -8.04
C MET A 630 30.52 8.58 -8.97
N THR A 631 30.40 9.76 -9.60
CA THR A 631 31.47 10.30 -10.45
C THR A 631 32.72 10.68 -9.64
N LEU A 632 32.54 10.97 -8.35
CA LEU A 632 33.62 11.32 -7.41
C LEU A 632 34.23 10.09 -6.71
N ALA A 633 33.49 8.97 -6.63
CA ALA A 633 33.93 7.76 -5.96
C ALA A 633 35.19 7.15 -6.62
N LYS A 634 36.24 6.94 -5.82
CA LYS A 634 37.52 6.35 -6.26
C LYS A 634 37.68 4.90 -5.82
N THR A 635 37.06 4.49 -4.72
CA THR A 635 37.18 3.14 -4.17
C THR A 635 35.89 2.34 -4.33
N ASP A 636 35.99 1.01 -4.38
CA ASP A 636 34.81 0.16 -4.52
C ASP A 636 33.90 0.25 -3.29
N SER A 637 34.45 0.44 -2.08
CA SER A 637 33.67 0.67 -0.87
C SER A 637 32.76 1.91 -0.99
N GLN A 638 33.25 3.00 -1.59
CA GLN A 638 32.45 4.19 -1.85
C GLN A 638 31.33 3.91 -2.86
N LYS A 639 31.65 3.22 -3.96
CA LYS A 639 30.67 2.82 -4.98
C LYS A 639 29.58 1.92 -4.40
N ILE A 640 29.96 0.92 -3.59
CA ILE A 640 29.03 0.02 -2.89
C ILE A 640 28.10 0.79 -1.96
N ALA A 641 28.61 1.76 -1.20
CA ALA A 641 27.79 2.58 -0.30
C ALA A 641 26.72 3.37 -1.07
N ILE A 642 27.07 3.93 -2.23
CA ILE A 642 26.13 4.64 -3.11
C ILE A 642 25.07 3.67 -3.68
N LEU A 643 25.49 2.52 -4.21
CA LEU A 643 24.57 1.52 -4.79
C LEU A 643 23.55 1.00 -3.76
N LYS A 644 23.93 0.89 -2.49
CA LYS A 644 23.05 0.44 -1.40
C LYS A 644 21.89 1.39 -1.07
N GLU A 645 21.95 2.65 -1.51
CA GLU A 645 20.85 3.60 -1.32
C GLU A 645 19.80 3.54 -2.44
N LEU A 646 20.18 3.11 -3.65
CA LEU A 646 19.28 3.02 -4.81
C LEU A 646 18.00 2.18 -4.60
N PRO A 647 18.01 1.00 -3.93
CA PRO A 647 16.82 0.16 -3.77
C PRO A 647 15.60 0.90 -3.19
N ARG A 648 15.84 1.89 -2.33
CA ARG A 648 14.80 2.65 -1.63
C ARG A 648 14.10 3.67 -2.53
N LEU A 649 14.72 4.05 -3.64
CA LEU A 649 14.23 5.12 -4.52
C LEU A 649 13.23 4.61 -5.57
N ARG A 650 13.35 3.34 -5.98
CA ARG A 650 12.39 2.63 -6.85
C ARG A 650 12.07 3.31 -8.18
N THR A 651 12.98 4.11 -8.74
CA THR A 651 12.78 4.80 -10.02
C THR A 651 13.39 4.04 -11.19
N PHE A 652 12.92 4.31 -12.41
CA PHE A 652 13.47 3.73 -13.63
C PHE A 652 14.96 4.07 -13.82
N ASN A 653 15.34 5.33 -13.60
CA ASN A 653 16.75 5.76 -13.69
C ASN A 653 17.63 5.07 -12.63
N ALA A 654 17.11 4.76 -11.44
CA ALA A 654 17.86 3.99 -10.44
C ALA A 654 18.13 2.56 -10.90
N LEU A 655 17.15 1.92 -11.55
CA LEU A 655 17.27 0.57 -12.11
C LEU A 655 18.37 0.53 -13.18
N LEU A 656 18.29 1.41 -14.17
CA LEU A 656 19.27 1.51 -15.25
C LEU A 656 20.66 1.83 -14.71
N PHE A 657 20.75 2.78 -13.76
CA PHE A 657 22.02 3.17 -13.18
C PHE A 657 22.67 2.04 -12.38
N ALA A 658 21.92 1.29 -11.57
CA ALA A 658 22.43 0.12 -10.87
C ALA A 658 22.91 -0.97 -11.85
N GLY A 659 22.19 -1.17 -12.95
CA GLY A 659 22.53 -2.11 -14.01
C GLY A 659 23.93 -1.94 -14.58
N LYS A 660 24.42 -0.69 -14.69
CA LYS A 660 25.77 -0.34 -15.19
C LYS A 660 26.91 -0.91 -14.32
N TYR A 661 26.62 -1.41 -13.11
CA TYR A 661 27.60 -1.93 -12.15
C TYR A 661 27.53 -3.44 -11.93
N LEU A 662 26.71 -4.16 -12.70
CA LEU A 662 26.58 -5.63 -12.61
C LEU A 662 27.82 -6.37 -13.13
N ASP A 663 28.61 -5.76 -14.02
CA ASP A 663 29.81 -6.36 -14.62
C ASP A 663 31.09 -6.22 -13.78
N ASN A 664 31.06 -5.43 -12.71
CA ASN A 664 32.22 -5.21 -11.87
C ASN A 664 32.18 -6.13 -10.64
N PRO A 665 33.12 -7.08 -10.47
CA PRO A 665 33.11 -8.05 -9.37
C PRO A 665 33.06 -7.45 -7.96
N ALA A 666 33.58 -6.23 -7.76
CA ALA A 666 33.55 -5.58 -6.47
C ALA A 666 32.16 -4.99 -6.14
N THR A 667 31.41 -4.56 -7.17
CA THR A 667 30.09 -3.91 -6.99
C THR A 667 28.90 -4.79 -7.35
N GLU A 668 29.13 -5.93 -8.01
CA GLU A 668 28.10 -6.80 -8.60
C GLU A 668 26.97 -7.16 -7.61
N GLN A 669 27.30 -7.43 -6.34
CA GLN A 669 26.30 -7.83 -5.34
C GLN A 669 25.39 -6.67 -4.94
N ALA A 670 25.95 -5.48 -4.72
CA ALA A 670 25.17 -4.30 -4.35
C ALA A 670 24.30 -3.85 -5.53
N ALA A 671 24.84 -3.92 -6.75
CA ALA A 671 24.11 -3.64 -7.98
C ALA A 671 22.96 -4.65 -8.20
N ALA A 672 23.22 -5.95 -8.07
CA ALA A 672 22.22 -7.01 -8.20
C ALA A 672 21.06 -6.84 -7.21
N GLN A 673 21.38 -6.54 -5.94
CA GLN A 673 20.35 -6.26 -4.92
C GLN A 673 19.50 -5.04 -5.28
N ALA A 674 20.10 -3.97 -5.80
CA ALA A 674 19.37 -2.78 -6.24
C ALA A 674 18.47 -3.06 -7.45
N VAL A 675 19.01 -3.70 -8.50
CA VAL A 675 18.25 -4.06 -9.71
C VAL A 675 17.05 -4.93 -9.35
N MET A 676 17.24 -5.99 -8.57
CA MET A 676 16.16 -6.87 -8.12
C MET A 676 15.09 -6.09 -7.34
N ALA A 677 15.50 -5.34 -6.31
CA ALA A 677 14.54 -4.66 -5.43
C ALA A 677 13.70 -3.61 -6.18
N ILE A 678 14.30 -2.89 -7.13
CA ILE A 678 13.61 -1.86 -7.91
C ILE A 678 12.66 -2.48 -8.93
N ALA A 679 13.11 -3.48 -9.69
CA ALA A 679 12.31 -4.11 -10.73
C ALA A 679 11.12 -4.91 -10.15
N LEU A 680 11.35 -5.71 -9.10
CA LEU A 680 10.29 -6.49 -8.45
C LEU A 680 9.18 -5.60 -7.85
N ALA A 681 9.51 -4.36 -7.48
CA ALA A 681 8.54 -3.40 -6.95
C ALA A 681 7.70 -2.69 -8.04
N ASN A 682 8.10 -2.77 -9.32
CA ASN A 682 7.51 -1.99 -10.41
C ASN A 682 7.26 -2.85 -11.66
N LYS A 683 6.06 -3.43 -11.79
CA LYS A 683 5.69 -4.25 -12.96
C LYS A 683 5.65 -3.47 -14.29
N GLY A 684 5.53 -2.14 -14.22
CA GLY A 684 5.60 -1.26 -15.39
C GLY A 684 7.00 -1.11 -15.97
N PHE A 685 8.05 -1.50 -15.24
CA PHE A 685 9.42 -1.51 -15.76
C PHE A 685 9.71 -2.86 -16.40
N TYR A 686 9.55 -2.91 -17.72
CA TYR A 686 9.80 -4.12 -18.49
C TYR A 686 10.30 -3.73 -19.89
N GLY A 687 10.82 -4.71 -20.60
CA GLY A 687 11.45 -4.56 -21.92
C GLY A 687 12.73 -5.38 -22.02
N PRO A 688 13.35 -5.50 -23.20
CA PRO A 688 14.53 -6.33 -23.43
C PRO A 688 15.65 -6.08 -22.42
N GLU A 689 16.06 -4.81 -22.25
CA GLU A 689 17.16 -4.47 -21.35
C GLU A 689 16.84 -4.79 -19.88
N ILE A 690 15.60 -4.58 -19.45
CA ILE A 690 15.20 -4.87 -18.06
C ILE A 690 15.18 -6.38 -17.82
N ARG A 691 14.73 -7.17 -18.81
CA ARG A 691 14.79 -8.63 -18.76
C ARG A 691 16.24 -9.13 -18.70
N ASP A 692 17.15 -8.53 -19.46
CA ASP A 692 18.57 -8.86 -19.42
C ASP A 692 19.20 -8.52 -18.07
N LEU A 693 18.90 -7.33 -17.53
CA LEU A 693 19.34 -6.91 -16.20
C LEU A 693 18.86 -7.87 -15.10
N LEU A 694 17.59 -8.28 -15.14
CA LEU A 694 17.03 -9.24 -14.18
C LEU A 694 17.63 -10.64 -14.33
N THR A 695 17.80 -11.11 -15.56
CA THR A 695 18.41 -12.42 -15.86
C THR A 695 19.85 -12.47 -15.34
N LYS A 696 20.62 -11.42 -15.63
CA LYS A 696 21.98 -11.25 -15.13
C LYS A 696 22.01 -11.16 -13.60
N THR A 697 21.12 -10.38 -13.01
CA THR A 697 20.97 -10.25 -11.56
C THR A 697 20.74 -11.61 -10.90
N ALA A 698 19.84 -12.43 -11.45
CA ALA A 698 19.59 -13.78 -10.93
C ALA A 698 20.85 -14.66 -10.92
N SER A 699 21.71 -14.54 -11.94
CA SER A 699 22.99 -15.28 -12.01
C SER A 699 24.03 -14.79 -11.01
N LEU A 700 23.99 -13.51 -10.62
CA LEU A 700 24.99 -12.88 -9.76
C LEU A 700 24.68 -13.01 -8.27
N LEU A 701 23.40 -13.12 -7.86
CA LEU A 701 23.02 -13.16 -6.44
C LEU A 701 23.68 -14.33 -5.69
N LYS A 702 24.34 -14.03 -4.57
CA LYS A 702 25.01 -14.99 -3.67
C LYS A 702 24.45 -14.87 -2.24
N GLY A 703 24.66 -15.91 -1.41
CA GLY A 703 24.24 -15.93 0.00
C GLY A 703 23.06 -16.88 0.29
N LYS A 704 22.70 -17.02 1.57
CA LYS A 704 21.70 -18.00 2.06
C LYS A 704 20.30 -17.79 1.47
N ASP A 705 19.95 -16.54 1.13
CA ASP A 705 18.63 -16.19 0.59
C ASP A 705 18.61 -16.08 -0.96
N ALA A 706 19.75 -16.37 -1.62
CA ALA A 706 19.89 -16.16 -3.05
C ALA A 706 18.93 -17.02 -3.89
N GLU A 707 18.60 -18.23 -3.44
CA GLU A 707 17.65 -19.10 -4.15
C GLU A 707 16.23 -18.53 -4.14
N TYR A 708 15.76 -18.02 -2.99
CA TYR A 708 14.47 -17.36 -2.88
C TYR A 708 14.39 -16.11 -3.77
N ALA A 709 15.47 -15.33 -3.77
CA ALA A 709 15.59 -14.14 -4.61
C ALA A 709 15.57 -14.48 -6.12
N ARG A 710 16.29 -15.52 -6.54
CA ARG A 710 16.24 -16.03 -7.93
C ARG A 710 14.84 -16.49 -8.33
N GLU A 711 14.14 -17.19 -7.44
CA GLU A 711 12.79 -17.66 -7.72
C GLU A 711 11.80 -16.49 -7.84
N SER A 712 11.96 -15.46 -7.00
CA SER A 712 11.18 -14.22 -7.10
C SER A 712 11.42 -13.50 -8.44
N ILE A 713 12.66 -13.44 -8.91
CA ILE A 713 13.00 -12.89 -10.23
C ILE A 713 12.39 -13.73 -11.35
N LYS A 714 12.49 -15.06 -11.31
CA LYS A 714 11.88 -15.95 -12.31
C LYS A 714 10.38 -15.76 -12.41
N ARG A 715 9.69 -15.74 -11.26
CA ARG A 715 8.24 -15.46 -11.21
C ARG A 715 7.93 -14.11 -11.84
N HIS A 716 8.65 -13.06 -11.44
CA HIS A 716 8.43 -11.73 -12.01
C HIS A 716 8.65 -11.69 -13.52
N LEU A 717 9.75 -12.26 -14.02
CA LEU A 717 10.03 -12.38 -15.46
C LEU A 717 8.92 -13.10 -16.23
N SER A 718 8.29 -14.12 -15.62
CA SER A 718 7.17 -14.85 -16.22
C SER A 718 5.85 -14.06 -16.25
N GLU A 719 5.68 -13.11 -15.33
CA GLU A 719 4.51 -12.24 -15.24
C GLU A 719 4.63 -10.97 -16.10
N LEU A 720 5.85 -10.57 -16.49
CA LEU A 720 6.08 -9.37 -17.30
C LEU A 720 5.42 -9.49 -18.69
N PRO A 721 4.81 -8.40 -19.22
CA PRO A 721 4.23 -8.39 -20.57
C PRO A 721 5.21 -8.85 -21.65
N LYS A 722 4.69 -9.45 -22.71
CA LYS A 722 5.49 -10.00 -23.82
C LYS A 722 5.88 -8.96 -24.87
N ASP A 723 5.26 -7.77 -24.86
CA ASP A 723 5.64 -6.68 -25.76
C ASP A 723 7.01 -6.09 -25.40
N GLU A 724 7.52 -5.21 -26.27
CA GLU A 724 8.88 -4.66 -26.17
C GLU A 724 9.09 -3.75 -24.95
N GLY A 725 8.03 -3.27 -24.28
CA GLY A 725 8.19 -2.38 -23.13
C GLY A 725 9.08 -1.18 -23.42
N PHE A 726 9.92 -0.81 -22.46
CA PHE A 726 10.91 0.25 -22.63
C PHE A 726 12.09 -0.22 -23.50
N VAL A 727 12.36 0.54 -24.56
CA VAL A 727 13.50 0.39 -25.46
C VAL A 727 14.35 1.65 -25.46
N ALA A 728 15.66 1.51 -25.58
CA ALA A 728 16.58 2.64 -25.67
C ALA A 728 16.45 3.32 -27.04
N LEU A 729 16.10 4.61 -27.05
CA LEU A 729 16.20 5.46 -28.24
C LEU A 729 17.65 5.83 -28.52
N PHE A 730 18.47 5.99 -27.48
CA PHE A 730 19.90 6.24 -27.60
C PHE A 730 20.69 5.10 -26.98
N ASN A 731 21.56 4.48 -27.78
CA ASN A 731 22.33 3.29 -27.38
C ASN A 731 23.60 3.60 -26.55
N GLY A 732 23.88 4.89 -26.29
CA GLY A 732 25.07 5.33 -25.54
C GLY A 732 26.37 5.37 -26.36
N LYS A 733 26.35 4.99 -27.64
CA LYS A 733 27.56 4.78 -28.45
C LYS A 733 27.59 5.59 -29.74
N ASP A 734 26.48 5.70 -30.43
CA ASP A 734 26.38 6.37 -31.74
C ASP A 734 24.94 6.85 -32.02
N LEU A 735 24.72 7.39 -33.22
CA LEU A 735 23.42 7.91 -33.67
C LEU A 735 22.52 6.84 -34.30
N THR A 736 22.77 5.55 -34.09
CA THR A 736 21.87 4.50 -34.58
C THR A 736 20.46 4.72 -34.02
N GLY A 737 19.46 4.72 -34.91
CA GLY A 737 18.07 5.04 -34.57
C GLY A 737 17.71 6.52 -34.73
N TRP A 738 18.69 7.37 -35.03
CA TRP A 738 18.52 8.81 -35.27
C TRP A 738 18.89 9.20 -36.70
N LYS A 739 18.36 10.34 -37.14
CA LYS A 739 18.57 10.93 -38.47
C LYS A 739 18.42 12.45 -38.40
N GLY A 740 18.92 13.17 -39.41
CA GLY A 740 18.70 14.62 -39.50
C GLY A 740 17.25 14.96 -39.83
N LEU A 741 16.77 16.10 -39.32
CA LEU A 741 15.41 16.57 -39.64
C LEU A 741 15.29 17.03 -41.09
N VAL A 742 14.20 16.63 -41.77
CA VAL A 742 13.86 17.11 -43.11
C VAL A 742 12.51 17.83 -43.07
N GLU A 743 12.54 19.17 -43.08
CA GLU A 743 11.36 20.05 -43.05
C GLU A 743 10.39 19.75 -41.88
N ASN A 744 9.25 20.45 -41.82
CA ASN A 744 8.15 20.09 -40.92
C ASN A 744 7.32 18.89 -41.45
N PRO A 745 6.53 18.21 -40.61
CA PRO A 745 5.73 17.04 -41.00
C PRO A 745 4.78 17.28 -42.19
N ILE A 746 4.18 18.47 -42.31
CA ILE A 746 3.23 18.79 -43.40
C ILE A 746 3.97 18.85 -44.75
N ALA A 747 5.09 19.56 -44.79
CA ALA A 747 5.91 19.67 -46.00
C ALA A 747 6.53 18.32 -46.37
N ARG A 748 7.06 17.59 -45.37
CA ARG A 748 7.65 16.26 -45.52
C ARG A 748 6.64 15.24 -46.08
N GLY A 749 5.41 15.23 -45.57
CA GLY A 749 4.35 14.32 -46.02
C GLY A 749 3.88 14.55 -47.46
N LYS A 750 4.18 15.71 -48.06
CA LYS A 750 3.86 16.04 -49.46
C LYS A 750 4.98 15.70 -50.45
N MET A 751 6.15 15.26 -49.98
CA MET A 751 7.29 14.96 -50.84
C MET A 751 7.13 13.60 -51.55
N SER A 752 7.69 13.48 -52.75
CA SER A 752 7.91 12.18 -53.37
C SER A 752 9.00 11.40 -52.62
N ALA A 753 8.96 10.07 -52.71
CA ALA A 753 9.95 9.20 -52.07
C ALA A 753 11.40 9.57 -52.46
N ASP A 754 11.66 9.85 -53.75
CA ASP A 754 12.99 10.22 -54.24
C ASP A 754 13.48 11.57 -53.68
N SER A 755 12.59 12.57 -53.64
CA SER A 755 12.92 13.89 -53.10
C SER A 755 13.20 13.81 -51.60
N LEU A 756 12.41 13.03 -50.87
CA LEU A 756 12.60 12.81 -49.43
C LEU A 756 13.93 12.10 -49.17
N ALA A 757 14.24 11.03 -49.92
CA ALA A 757 15.50 10.30 -49.79
C ALA A 757 16.72 11.21 -50.04
N TYR A 758 16.67 12.06 -51.08
CA TYR A 758 17.75 13.02 -51.36
C TYR A 758 17.94 14.05 -50.24
N LYS A 759 16.84 14.66 -49.76
CA LYS A 759 16.90 15.63 -48.66
C LYS A 759 17.35 14.97 -47.35
N GLN A 760 16.91 13.74 -47.08
CA GLN A 760 17.30 12.98 -45.90
C GLN A 760 18.81 12.76 -45.86
N LYS A 761 19.42 12.34 -46.97
CA LYS A 761 20.88 12.18 -47.04
C LYS A 761 21.64 13.46 -46.66
N LYS A 762 21.18 14.62 -47.15
CA LYS A 762 21.79 15.92 -46.79
C LYS A 762 21.58 16.29 -45.32
N ALA A 763 20.38 16.04 -44.79
CA ALA A 763 20.07 16.30 -43.39
C ALA A 763 20.93 15.41 -42.47
N ASP A 764 21.14 14.14 -42.82
CA ASP A 764 21.98 13.22 -42.06
C ASP A 764 23.45 13.65 -42.08
N GLU A 765 23.97 14.06 -43.25
CA GLU A 765 25.33 14.62 -43.37
C GLU A 765 25.53 15.90 -42.53
N ALA A 766 24.49 16.72 -42.38
CA ALA A 766 24.52 17.91 -41.52
C ALA A 766 24.44 17.52 -40.03
N ALA A 767 23.48 16.67 -39.65
CA ALA A 767 23.29 16.24 -38.28
C ALA A 767 24.54 15.57 -37.70
N ASN A 768 25.24 14.74 -38.47
CA ASN A 768 26.47 14.05 -38.04
C ASN A 768 27.65 15.00 -37.72
N LYS A 769 27.59 16.28 -38.08
CA LYS A 769 28.63 17.28 -37.72
C LYS A 769 28.43 17.86 -36.34
N ASP A 770 27.17 17.96 -35.91
CA ASP A 770 26.77 18.73 -34.74
C ASP A 770 26.11 17.91 -33.65
N TRP A 771 25.65 16.71 -33.98
CA TRP A 771 25.19 15.69 -33.04
C TRP A 771 26.19 14.55 -32.98
N PHE A 772 26.56 14.14 -31.78
CA PHE A 772 27.49 13.03 -31.59
C PHE A 772 27.30 12.37 -30.22
N ALA A 773 27.71 11.11 -30.13
CA ALA A 773 27.77 10.38 -28.86
C ALA A 773 29.14 10.59 -28.21
N LYS A 774 29.15 10.92 -26.91
CA LYS A 774 30.37 11.06 -26.12
C LYS A 774 30.12 10.65 -24.67
N ASP A 775 30.97 9.76 -24.14
CA ASP A 775 30.92 9.31 -22.74
C ASP A 775 29.53 8.75 -22.30
N GLY A 776 28.79 8.12 -23.22
CA GLY A 776 27.44 7.62 -22.95
C GLY A 776 26.35 8.69 -22.98
N GLU A 777 26.68 9.90 -23.45
CA GLU A 777 25.77 11.04 -23.63
C GLU A 777 25.58 11.33 -25.13
N LEU A 778 24.37 11.73 -25.52
CA LEU A 778 24.06 12.30 -26.82
C LEU A 778 24.19 13.82 -26.72
N VAL A 779 25.13 14.39 -27.48
CA VAL A 779 25.56 15.78 -27.34
C VAL A 779 25.23 16.55 -28.61
N PHE A 780 24.64 17.72 -28.44
CA PHE A 780 24.50 18.75 -29.46
C PHE A 780 25.60 19.81 -29.31
N SER A 781 26.28 20.17 -30.39
CA SER A 781 27.39 21.14 -30.40
C SER A 781 26.95 22.60 -30.16
N GLY A 782 25.67 22.90 -30.33
CA GLY A 782 25.12 24.26 -30.37
C GLY A 782 24.87 24.81 -31.78
N HIS A 783 25.27 24.09 -32.83
CA HIS A 783 25.18 24.52 -34.24
C HIS A 783 24.39 23.49 -35.05
N GLY A 784 23.72 23.86 -36.14
CA GLY A 784 22.99 22.90 -36.97
C GLY A 784 21.50 22.81 -36.63
N ASP A 785 20.88 21.67 -36.96
CA ASP A 785 19.42 21.46 -36.96
C ASP A 785 19.01 20.29 -36.03
N ASN A 786 17.70 20.12 -35.81
CA ASN A 786 17.13 19.10 -34.93
C ASN A 786 17.57 17.68 -35.33
N LEU A 787 17.68 16.82 -34.32
CA LEU A 787 17.89 15.38 -34.50
C LEU A 787 16.57 14.64 -34.30
N ALA A 788 16.18 13.80 -35.24
CA ALA A 788 14.90 13.11 -35.23
C ALA A 788 15.07 11.59 -35.17
N THR A 789 14.10 10.90 -34.56
CA THR A 789 14.08 9.43 -34.56
C THR A 789 13.81 8.90 -35.96
N VAL A 790 14.46 7.80 -36.35
CA VAL A 790 14.16 7.09 -37.62
C VAL A 790 12.74 6.51 -37.57
N LYS A 791 12.38 5.88 -36.45
CA LYS A 791 11.04 5.35 -36.17
C LYS A 791 10.10 6.51 -35.82
N GLN A 792 8.88 6.46 -36.35
CA GLN A 792 7.79 7.32 -35.91
C GLN A 792 7.08 6.66 -34.72
N TYR A 793 6.51 7.47 -33.82
CA TYR A 793 5.85 7.03 -32.60
C TYR A 793 4.42 7.53 -32.52
N GLY A 794 3.50 6.63 -32.14
CA GLY A 794 2.10 6.94 -31.87
C GLY A 794 1.93 7.32 -30.41
N ASP A 795 1.13 6.57 -29.66
CA ASP A 795 1.03 6.74 -28.21
C ASP A 795 2.28 6.14 -27.55
N PHE A 796 2.87 6.87 -26.60
CA PHE A 796 4.09 6.44 -25.92
C PHE A 796 4.25 7.10 -24.56
N GLU A 797 5.11 6.50 -23.75
CA GLU A 797 5.77 7.19 -22.66
C GLU A 797 7.29 7.14 -22.85
N MET A 798 8.00 8.16 -22.37
CA MET A 798 9.46 8.24 -22.49
C MET A 798 10.12 8.80 -21.23
N TYR A 799 11.27 8.23 -20.89
CA TYR A 799 12.21 8.76 -19.92
C TYR A 799 13.39 9.39 -20.64
N VAL A 800 13.83 10.55 -20.18
CA VAL A 800 15.01 11.23 -20.74
C VAL A 800 15.69 12.06 -19.66
N ASP A 801 16.97 11.80 -19.45
CA ASP A 801 17.85 12.69 -18.69
C ASP A 801 18.40 13.76 -19.66
N TRP A 802 18.37 15.02 -19.25
CA TRP A 802 18.94 16.14 -20.00
C TRP A 802 19.73 17.08 -19.09
N LYS A 803 20.71 17.78 -19.67
CA LYS A 803 21.54 18.77 -18.98
C LYS A 803 21.83 19.91 -19.94
N ILE A 804 21.55 21.13 -19.49
CA ILE A 804 21.72 22.35 -20.27
C ILE A 804 22.75 23.27 -19.62
N GLN A 805 23.42 24.08 -20.44
CA GLN A 805 24.34 25.12 -19.98
C GLN A 805 23.62 26.46 -19.80
N LYS A 806 24.35 27.44 -19.26
CA LYS A 806 23.87 28.82 -19.12
C LYS A 806 23.42 29.36 -20.48
N ASP A 807 22.37 30.18 -20.46
CA ASP A 807 21.75 30.80 -21.64
C ASP A 807 21.10 29.79 -22.62
N GLY A 808 20.99 28.52 -22.21
CA GLY A 808 20.46 27.45 -23.03
C GLY A 808 18.97 27.55 -23.33
N ASP A 809 18.61 27.00 -24.49
CA ASP A 809 17.26 26.79 -25.01
C ASP A 809 17.25 25.46 -25.76
N ALA A 810 16.25 24.62 -25.51
CA ALA A 810 16.07 23.35 -26.21
C ALA A 810 14.67 22.80 -25.93
N GLY A 811 14.40 21.57 -26.38
CA GLY A 811 13.26 20.80 -25.92
C GLY A 811 13.04 19.57 -26.79
N ILE A 812 11.87 18.96 -26.61
CA ILE A 812 11.54 17.67 -27.22
C ILE A 812 10.22 17.79 -27.97
N TYR A 813 10.28 17.62 -29.29
CA TYR A 813 9.12 17.64 -30.17
C TYR A 813 8.44 16.27 -30.08
N LEU A 814 7.13 16.30 -29.89
CA LEU A 814 6.32 15.10 -29.78
C LEU A 814 5.55 14.94 -31.09
N ARG A 815 5.79 13.85 -31.82
CA ARG A 815 5.20 13.60 -33.15
C ARG A 815 5.42 14.78 -34.11
N GLY A 816 6.65 15.29 -34.16
CA GLY A 816 7.05 16.37 -35.05
C GLY A 816 6.36 17.71 -34.83
N THR A 817 5.65 17.90 -33.71
CA THR A 817 5.15 19.22 -33.27
C THR A 817 5.95 19.72 -32.06
N PRO A 818 6.30 21.02 -32.01
CA PRO A 818 7.07 21.58 -30.89
C PRO A 818 6.24 21.85 -29.63
N GLN A 819 6.83 21.92 -28.44
CA GLN A 819 7.76 20.98 -27.82
C GLN A 819 7.52 21.02 -26.31
N VAL A 820 7.91 19.95 -25.60
CA VAL A 820 8.16 20.00 -24.15
C VAL A 820 9.44 20.82 -23.95
N GLN A 821 9.29 22.03 -23.41
CA GLN A 821 10.36 23.03 -23.36
C GLN A 821 11.45 22.69 -22.35
N ILE A 822 12.70 23.01 -22.70
CA ILE A 822 13.89 22.96 -21.83
C ILE A 822 14.59 24.32 -21.93
N TRP A 823 14.92 24.97 -20.82
CA TRP A 823 15.62 26.25 -20.87
C TRP A 823 16.42 26.54 -19.60
N ASP A 824 17.32 27.52 -19.71
CA ASP A 824 17.89 28.18 -18.55
C ASP A 824 16.84 29.11 -17.90
N THR A 825 16.40 28.75 -16.69
CA THR A 825 15.36 29.49 -15.94
C THR A 825 15.76 30.90 -15.53
N SER A 826 17.06 31.25 -15.62
CA SER A 826 17.55 32.61 -15.40
C SER A 826 17.26 33.57 -16.56
N ARG A 827 16.84 33.08 -17.73
CA ARG A 827 16.47 33.89 -18.91
C ARG A 827 15.08 34.53 -18.76
N VAL A 828 14.92 35.36 -17.73
CA VAL A 828 13.61 35.97 -17.37
C VAL A 828 13.01 36.85 -18.46
N SER A 829 13.84 37.41 -19.35
CA SER A 829 13.40 38.26 -20.47
C SER A 829 12.56 37.53 -21.52
N VAL A 830 12.71 36.20 -21.62
CA VAL A 830 11.94 35.34 -22.52
C VAL A 830 10.89 34.50 -21.77
N GLY A 831 10.67 34.79 -20.48
CA GLY A 831 9.68 34.09 -19.66
C GLY A 831 10.19 32.79 -19.02
N ALA A 832 11.51 32.54 -19.03
CA ALA A 832 12.11 31.29 -18.57
C ALA A 832 11.93 30.94 -17.09
N GLN A 833 11.58 31.94 -16.27
CA GLN A 833 11.49 31.82 -14.82
C GLN A 833 10.43 30.83 -14.32
N VAL A 834 9.48 30.43 -15.18
CA VAL A 834 8.41 29.51 -14.77
C VAL A 834 8.84 28.03 -14.81
N GLY A 835 10.00 27.71 -15.40
CA GLY A 835 10.54 26.34 -15.41
C GLY A 835 10.30 25.56 -16.70
N SER A 836 11.01 24.45 -16.85
CA SER A 836 10.94 23.57 -18.02
C SER A 836 9.72 22.64 -17.97
N GLY A 837 9.46 21.90 -19.04
CA GLY A 837 8.40 20.90 -19.14
C GLY A 837 7.08 21.39 -19.74
N GLY A 838 6.89 22.71 -19.85
CA GLY A 838 5.68 23.30 -20.47
C GLY A 838 5.55 23.02 -21.97
N LEU A 839 4.32 23.08 -22.48
CA LEU A 839 3.95 22.95 -23.90
C LEU A 839 3.88 24.33 -24.57
N TYR A 840 5.03 25.01 -24.68
CA TYR A 840 5.11 26.47 -24.93
C TYR A 840 4.39 26.99 -26.19
N ASN A 841 4.15 26.13 -27.17
CA ASN A 841 3.52 26.50 -28.43
C ASN A 841 1.99 26.32 -28.46
N ASN A 842 1.39 25.85 -27.36
CA ASN A 842 -0.05 25.90 -27.17
C ASN A 842 -0.53 27.36 -27.05
N GLN A 843 -1.57 27.73 -27.79
CA GLN A 843 -2.19 29.06 -27.75
C GLN A 843 -3.56 29.04 -27.07
N LYS A 844 -4.32 27.96 -27.27
CA LYS A 844 -5.67 27.75 -26.74
C LYS A 844 -5.65 26.91 -25.47
N ASN A 845 -4.73 25.96 -25.38
CA ASN A 845 -4.56 25.10 -24.22
C ASN A 845 -3.41 25.61 -23.32
N PRO A 846 -3.33 25.17 -22.05
CA PRO A 846 -2.22 25.54 -21.17
C PRO A 846 -0.85 25.28 -21.83
N SER A 847 0.05 26.26 -21.72
CA SER A 847 1.40 26.20 -22.30
C SER A 847 2.52 26.22 -21.26
N LYS A 848 2.28 26.79 -20.08
CA LYS A 848 3.27 26.91 -18.99
C LYS A 848 3.20 25.69 -18.07
N PRO A 849 4.33 25.26 -17.47
CA PRO A 849 4.29 24.26 -16.40
C PRO A 849 3.53 24.80 -15.18
N SER A 850 2.95 23.91 -14.40
CA SER A 850 2.21 24.24 -13.18
C SER A 850 3.12 24.69 -12.01
N LYS A 851 4.40 24.32 -12.04
CA LYS A 851 5.42 24.67 -11.03
C LYS A 851 6.84 24.57 -11.59
N LEU A 852 7.76 25.32 -10.98
CA LEU A 852 9.20 25.23 -11.21
C LEU A 852 9.77 23.97 -10.54
N ALA A 853 10.29 23.02 -11.32
CA ALA A 853 10.86 21.77 -10.82
C ALA A 853 12.29 21.49 -11.32
N ASP A 854 12.88 22.42 -12.08
CA ASP A 854 14.24 22.36 -12.61
C ASP A 854 15.31 22.27 -11.51
N ASN A 855 16.35 21.48 -11.77
CA ASN A 855 17.60 21.54 -11.03
C ASN A 855 18.44 22.74 -11.51
N ALA A 856 19.55 23.02 -10.80
CA ALA A 856 20.41 24.14 -11.15
C ALA A 856 21.05 23.97 -12.54
N ILE A 857 21.43 25.08 -13.16
CA ILE A 857 22.13 25.07 -14.45
C ILE A 857 23.42 24.26 -14.35
N GLY A 858 23.65 23.38 -15.33
CA GLY A 858 24.76 22.42 -15.33
C GLY A 858 24.46 21.11 -14.59
N ASP A 859 23.35 21.00 -13.85
CA ASP A 859 22.90 19.74 -13.26
C ASP A 859 22.00 18.97 -14.23
N TRP A 860 21.94 17.66 -14.04
CA TRP A 860 21.01 16.80 -14.76
C TRP A 860 19.58 17.03 -14.29
N ASN A 861 18.64 16.89 -15.23
CA ASN A 861 17.21 16.84 -15.04
C ASN A 861 16.67 15.57 -15.70
N THR A 862 15.53 15.07 -15.23
CA THR A 862 14.86 13.91 -15.82
C THR A 862 13.44 14.29 -16.17
N PHE A 863 13.04 14.08 -17.43
CA PHE A 863 11.63 14.04 -17.79
C PHE A 863 11.09 12.61 -17.82
N HIS A 864 9.82 12.46 -17.42
CA HIS A 864 8.94 11.39 -17.85
C HIS A 864 7.78 12.03 -18.61
N ILE A 865 7.71 11.79 -19.92
CA ILE A 865 6.70 12.35 -20.81
C ILE A 865 5.76 11.23 -21.23
N THR A 866 4.46 11.44 -21.10
CA THR A 866 3.43 10.52 -21.59
C THR A 866 2.59 11.24 -22.65
N MET A 867 2.48 10.66 -23.84
CA MET A 867 1.66 11.16 -24.94
C MET A 867 0.65 10.09 -25.36
N ILE A 868 -0.64 10.34 -25.10
CA ILE A 868 -1.75 9.42 -25.40
C ILE A 868 -2.82 10.22 -26.15
N GLY A 869 -3.23 9.74 -27.34
CA GLY A 869 -4.13 10.48 -28.21
C GLY A 869 -3.55 11.87 -28.55
N ASP A 870 -4.26 12.94 -28.17
CA ASP A 870 -3.82 14.33 -28.30
C ASP A 870 -3.29 14.95 -27.01
N ARG A 871 -3.13 14.17 -25.94
CA ARG A 871 -2.80 14.67 -24.61
C ARG A 871 -1.39 14.34 -24.19
N VAL A 872 -0.79 15.27 -23.45
CA VAL A 872 0.56 15.16 -22.91
C VAL A 872 0.54 15.40 -21.40
N SER A 873 1.24 14.53 -20.67
CA SER A 873 1.66 14.74 -19.30
C SER A 873 3.19 14.75 -19.21
N VAL A 874 3.74 15.59 -18.33
CA VAL A 874 5.17 15.72 -18.10
C VAL A 874 5.46 15.75 -16.60
N ASP A 875 6.23 14.78 -16.13
CA ASP A 875 6.88 14.85 -14.83
C ASP A 875 8.32 15.32 -15.00
N LEU A 876 8.69 16.42 -14.35
CA LEU A 876 10.05 16.95 -14.30
C LEU A 876 10.65 16.66 -12.93
N ASN A 877 11.72 15.88 -12.90
CA ASN A 877 12.42 15.48 -11.68
C ASN A 877 11.48 14.81 -10.65
N GLY A 878 10.49 14.03 -11.12
CA GLY A 878 9.51 13.36 -10.28
C GLY A 878 8.37 14.25 -9.77
N GLU A 879 8.26 15.48 -10.27
CA GLU A 879 7.15 16.39 -9.99
C GLU A 879 6.30 16.57 -11.26
N ASN A 880 4.99 16.31 -11.18
CA ASN A 880 4.10 16.54 -12.32
C ASN A 880 3.96 18.05 -12.60
N VAL A 881 4.39 18.48 -13.79
CA VAL A 881 4.38 19.89 -14.22
C VAL A 881 3.40 20.16 -15.35
N VAL A 882 3.00 19.13 -16.10
CA VAL A 882 1.92 19.17 -17.10
C VAL A 882 1.06 17.93 -16.88
N ASP A 883 -0.25 18.11 -16.75
CA ASP A 883 -1.20 17.02 -16.53
C ASP A 883 -2.26 16.98 -17.63
N ASN A 884 -2.15 15.97 -18.49
CA ASN A 884 -3.17 15.57 -19.46
C ASN A 884 -3.67 16.72 -20.36
N VAL A 885 -2.74 17.55 -20.82
CA VAL A 885 -3.01 18.76 -21.62
C VAL A 885 -3.05 18.44 -23.10
N ILE A 886 -4.05 18.96 -23.83
CA ILE A 886 -4.14 18.81 -25.29
C ILE A 886 -2.97 19.56 -25.97
N LEU A 887 -2.23 18.84 -26.80
CA LEU A 887 -1.15 19.37 -27.61
C LEU A 887 -1.68 19.84 -28.98
N GLU A 888 -1.44 21.10 -29.31
CA GLU A 888 -1.89 21.69 -30.57
C GLU A 888 -0.97 21.31 -31.74
N ASN A 889 -1.54 21.18 -32.94
CA ASN A 889 -0.76 21.12 -34.17
C ASN A 889 -0.19 22.51 -34.47
N TYR A 890 1.11 22.68 -34.19
CA TYR A 890 1.79 23.96 -34.34
C TYR A 890 1.82 24.44 -35.80
N TRP A 891 2.00 23.52 -36.74
CA TRP A 891 2.23 23.81 -38.15
C TRP A 891 0.94 24.21 -38.89
N ASP A 892 -0.19 23.62 -38.49
CA ASP A 892 -1.52 24.03 -38.92
C ASP A 892 -2.54 23.77 -37.80
N ARG A 893 -2.93 24.85 -37.12
CA ARG A 893 -3.89 24.79 -36.00
C ARG A 893 -5.32 24.46 -36.44
N ASN A 894 -5.57 24.32 -37.74
CA ASN A 894 -6.82 23.82 -38.31
C ASN A 894 -6.82 22.30 -38.53
N LEU A 895 -5.74 21.61 -38.19
CA LEU A 895 -5.63 20.16 -38.22
C LEU A 895 -5.52 19.58 -36.80
N PRO A 896 -5.98 18.33 -36.58
CA PRO A 896 -5.65 17.59 -35.37
C PRO A 896 -4.14 17.35 -35.28
N ILE A 897 -3.68 16.93 -34.11
CA ILE A 897 -2.29 16.49 -33.93
C ILE A 897 -2.01 15.26 -34.79
N PHE A 898 -0.76 15.09 -35.24
CA PHE A 898 -0.38 13.90 -36.00
C PHE A 898 -0.59 12.64 -35.15
N ALA A 899 -1.23 11.63 -35.73
CA ALA A 899 -1.46 10.35 -35.05
C ALA A 899 -0.15 9.62 -34.75
N LYS A 900 0.80 9.70 -35.67
CA LYS A 900 2.13 9.08 -35.57
C LYS A 900 3.14 9.94 -36.33
N GLU A 901 4.24 10.29 -35.69
CA GLU A 901 5.37 10.98 -36.35
C GLU A 901 6.65 10.87 -35.50
N GLN A 902 7.78 11.41 -35.96
CA GLN A 902 9.08 11.36 -35.30
C GLN A 902 9.08 12.10 -33.95
N ILE A 903 9.93 11.66 -33.03
CA ILE A 903 10.33 12.45 -31.85
C ILE A 903 11.58 13.23 -32.26
N GLU A 904 11.65 14.51 -31.93
CA GLU A 904 12.77 15.38 -32.32
C GLU A 904 13.41 16.04 -31.10
N LEU A 905 14.74 16.02 -31.03
CA LEU A 905 15.52 16.79 -30.06
C LEU A 905 15.91 18.12 -30.68
N GLN A 906 15.51 19.20 -30.04
CA GLN A 906 15.67 20.52 -30.62
C GLN A 906 17.13 21.00 -30.58
N ALA A 907 17.58 21.53 -31.71
CA ALA A 907 18.80 22.31 -31.84
C ALA A 907 18.46 23.81 -31.72
N HIS A 908 18.88 24.47 -30.64
CA HIS A 908 18.62 25.91 -30.45
C HIS A 908 19.81 26.69 -29.87
N GLY A 909 20.91 26.70 -30.63
CA GLY A 909 22.03 27.63 -30.48
C GLY A 909 23.00 27.36 -29.32
N ASN A 910 22.66 26.46 -28.39
CA ASN A 910 23.47 26.15 -27.22
C ASN A 910 23.66 24.65 -27.07
N GLN A 911 24.78 24.25 -26.46
CA GLN A 911 25.03 22.84 -26.18
C GLN A 911 23.98 22.29 -25.20
N ILE A 912 23.44 21.11 -25.55
CA ILE A 912 22.61 20.28 -24.67
C ILE A 912 23.10 18.84 -24.71
N ASN A 913 23.03 18.18 -23.55
CA ASN A 913 23.41 16.79 -23.39
C ASN A 913 22.20 15.98 -22.94
N TYR A 914 22.00 14.82 -23.55
CA TYR A 914 20.98 13.85 -23.20
C TYR A 914 21.61 12.51 -22.81
N ARG A 915 20.98 11.76 -21.91
CA ARG A 915 21.32 10.36 -21.62
C ARG A 915 20.09 9.60 -21.17
N ASP A 916 20.24 8.27 -21.06
CA ASP A 916 19.19 7.36 -20.62
C ASP A 916 17.84 7.69 -21.32
N VAL A 917 17.87 7.76 -22.65
CA VAL A 917 16.70 8.10 -23.48
C VAL A 917 15.96 6.81 -23.83
N TYR A 918 14.82 6.58 -23.18
CA TYR A 918 14.01 5.37 -23.32
C TYR A 918 12.58 5.71 -23.71
N VAL A 919 11.99 4.89 -24.55
CA VAL A 919 10.58 5.01 -24.96
C VAL A 919 9.88 3.67 -24.79
N ARG A 920 8.63 3.69 -24.38
CA ARG A 920 7.70 2.56 -24.45
C ARG A 920 6.50 2.99 -25.27
N GLU A 921 6.25 2.28 -26.37
CA GLU A 921 5.00 2.47 -27.11
C GLU A 921 3.82 1.95 -26.28
N ILE A 922 2.76 2.72 -26.30
CA ILE A 922 1.47 2.35 -25.71
C ILE A 922 0.58 1.96 -26.87
N GLU A 923 -0.14 0.85 -26.75
CA GLU A 923 -1.05 0.41 -27.79
C GLU A 923 -2.10 1.50 -28.04
N ARG A 924 -2.08 2.05 -29.26
CA ARG A 924 -3.03 3.06 -29.69
C ARG A 924 -4.28 2.37 -30.24
N PRO A 925 -5.49 2.75 -29.79
CA PRO A 925 -6.73 2.28 -30.40
C PRO A 925 -6.76 2.60 -31.91
N GLU A 926 -7.22 1.64 -32.71
CA GLU A 926 -7.44 1.88 -34.14
C GLU A 926 -8.50 2.96 -34.35
N PRO A 927 -8.19 4.05 -35.09
CA PRO A 927 -9.16 5.09 -35.36
C PRO A 927 -10.39 4.56 -36.11
N PHE A 928 -11.58 5.00 -35.69
CA PHE A 928 -12.81 4.68 -36.40
C PHE A 928 -12.78 5.23 -37.84
N LYS A 929 -13.18 4.39 -38.80
CA LYS A 929 -13.27 4.73 -40.22
C LYS A 929 -14.70 4.57 -40.70
N LEU A 930 -15.15 5.53 -41.51
CA LEU A 930 -16.45 5.45 -42.17
C LEU A 930 -16.47 4.28 -43.16
N SER A 931 -17.57 3.56 -43.18
CA SER A 931 -17.85 2.59 -44.24
C SER A 931 -18.02 3.28 -45.60
N ASP A 932 -17.84 2.55 -46.69
CA ASP A 932 -18.06 3.08 -48.05
C ASP A 932 -19.49 3.61 -48.24
N ALA A 933 -20.47 3.03 -47.55
CA ALA A 933 -21.85 3.49 -47.56
C ALA A 933 -21.98 4.86 -46.87
N GLU A 934 -21.43 5.00 -45.65
CA GLU A 934 -21.46 6.26 -44.90
C GLU A 934 -20.70 7.38 -45.62
N GLN A 935 -19.59 7.08 -46.29
CA GLN A 935 -18.87 8.05 -47.12
C GLN A 935 -19.74 8.54 -48.28
N LYS A 936 -20.46 7.64 -48.97
CA LYS A 936 -21.39 8.00 -50.04
C LYS A 936 -22.60 8.78 -49.55
N GLU A 937 -23.04 8.51 -48.32
CA GLU A 937 -24.11 9.25 -47.62
C GLU A 937 -23.65 10.63 -47.13
N GLY A 938 -22.36 10.96 -47.25
CA GLY A 938 -21.82 12.27 -46.88
C GLY A 938 -21.49 12.41 -45.40
N PHE A 939 -21.32 11.31 -44.65
CA PHE A 939 -20.88 11.37 -43.27
C PHE A 939 -19.43 11.87 -43.15
N LYS A 940 -19.17 12.62 -42.08
CA LYS A 940 -17.83 12.94 -41.58
C LYS A 940 -17.69 12.45 -40.14
N VAL A 941 -16.49 12.00 -39.77
CA VAL A 941 -16.17 11.59 -38.40
C VAL A 941 -15.99 12.84 -37.52
N LEU A 942 -16.62 12.85 -36.35
CA LEU A 942 -16.43 13.86 -35.31
C LEU A 942 -15.53 13.36 -34.17
N PHE A 943 -15.55 12.06 -33.89
CA PHE A 943 -14.66 11.43 -32.92
C PHE A 943 -14.28 10.04 -33.38
N ASP A 944 -12.99 9.83 -33.67
CA ASP A 944 -12.45 8.56 -34.15
C ASP A 944 -11.85 7.70 -33.02
N GLY A 945 -11.88 8.18 -31.78
CA GLY A 945 -11.26 7.54 -30.63
C GLY A 945 -9.89 8.10 -30.27
N THR A 946 -9.33 9.05 -31.02
CA THR A 946 -7.91 9.40 -30.89
C THR A 946 -7.58 10.88 -30.68
N ASP A 947 -8.50 11.80 -30.95
CA ASP A 947 -8.34 13.23 -30.61
C ASP A 947 -9.68 13.96 -30.33
N MET A 948 -9.59 15.11 -29.65
CA MET A 948 -10.71 15.97 -29.27
C MET A 948 -10.85 17.20 -30.19
N PHE A 949 -10.27 17.19 -31.40
CA PHE A 949 -10.13 18.38 -32.25
C PHE A 949 -11.46 19.02 -32.66
N ASN A 950 -12.49 18.21 -32.89
CA ASN A 950 -13.83 18.66 -33.28
C ASN A 950 -14.72 19.04 -32.09
N TRP A 951 -14.17 19.11 -30.88
CA TRP A 951 -14.93 19.33 -29.65
C TRP A 951 -14.45 20.57 -28.87
N VAL A 952 -15.40 21.27 -28.26
CA VAL A 952 -15.19 22.46 -27.42
C VAL A 952 -16.04 22.35 -26.14
N GLY A 953 -15.85 23.27 -25.19
CA GLY A 953 -16.52 23.20 -23.88
C GLY A 953 -15.78 22.33 -22.88
N ASN A 954 -16.49 21.44 -22.18
CA ASN A 954 -15.95 20.64 -21.08
C ASN A 954 -15.06 19.49 -21.56
N ARG A 955 -13.78 19.79 -21.83
CA ARG A 955 -12.75 18.78 -22.20
C ARG A 955 -11.95 18.27 -20.99
N THR A 956 -12.43 18.53 -19.78
CA THR A 956 -11.81 18.06 -18.55
C THR A 956 -12.50 16.79 -18.06
N ASP A 957 -13.83 16.83 -17.92
CA ASP A 957 -14.61 15.65 -17.55
C ASP A 957 -14.77 14.69 -18.73
N TYR A 958 -14.74 15.21 -19.96
CA TYR A 958 -14.75 14.43 -21.19
C TYR A 958 -13.32 14.27 -21.71
N PHE A 959 -12.79 13.05 -21.63
CA PHE A 959 -11.42 12.73 -22.04
C PHE A 959 -11.35 11.38 -22.75
N ILE A 960 -10.25 11.16 -23.46
CA ILE A 960 -10.06 9.95 -24.25
C ILE A 960 -9.43 8.89 -23.37
N GLU A 961 -10.02 7.70 -23.37
CA GLU A 961 -9.46 6.51 -22.75
C GLU A 961 -9.81 5.28 -23.59
N ASN A 962 -8.80 4.51 -24.01
CA ASN A 962 -8.97 3.26 -24.76
C ASN A 962 -9.89 3.40 -26.00
N GLY A 963 -9.80 4.52 -26.72
CA GLY A 963 -10.57 4.75 -27.95
C GLY A 963 -11.99 5.26 -27.71
N ALA A 964 -12.39 5.46 -26.45
CA ALA A 964 -13.68 6.01 -26.08
C ALA A 964 -13.54 7.42 -25.51
N LEU A 965 -14.57 8.23 -25.73
CA LEU A 965 -14.79 9.49 -25.04
C LEU A 965 -15.48 9.17 -23.71
N VAL A 966 -14.70 9.17 -22.63
CA VAL A 966 -15.17 8.86 -21.27
C VAL A 966 -15.59 10.15 -20.58
N VAL A 967 -16.73 10.08 -19.89
CA VAL A 967 -17.23 11.13 -19.00
C VAL A 967 -16.91 10.74 -17.57
N ASP A 968 -16.11 11.55 -16.87
CA ASP A 968 -15.85 11.43 -15.43
C ASP A 968 -16.02 12.79 -14.74
N PRO A 969 -17.19 13.04 -14.12
CA PRO A 969 -17.49 14.30 -13.42
C PRO A 969 -16.56 14.59 -12.23
N LYS A 970 -15.78 13.61 -11.75
CA LYS A 970 -14.86 13.80 -10.61
C LYS A 970 -13.57 14.55 -11.03
N LYS A 971 -13.35 14.76 -12.33
CA LYS A 971 -12.19 15.49 -12.85
C LYS A 971 -12.31 17.00 -12.73
N GLY A 972 -13.47 17.51 -12.31
CA GLY A 972 -13.65 18.92 -11.90
C GLY A 972 -13.86 19.89 -13.06
N GLY A 973 -14.23 19.38 -14.24
CA GLY A 973 -14.72 20.17 -15.37
C GLY A 973 -16.05 20.86 -15.07
N LYS A 974 -16.46 21.75 -15.99
CA LYS A 974 -17.72 22.51 -15.89
C LYS A 974 -18.38 22.64 -17.25
N GLY A 975 -19.71 22.59 -17.27
CA GLY A 975 -20.52 22.73 -18.48
C GLY A 975 -20.54 21.46 -19.34
N ASN A 976 -21.01 21.62 -20.57
CA ASN A 976 -21.23 20.51 -21.52
C ASN A 976 -20.10 20.41 -22.54
N LEU A 977 -20.02 19.27 -23.23
CA LEU A 977 -19.14 19.11 -24.38
C LEU A 977 -19.94 19.39 -25.65
N TYR A 978 -19.43 20.24 -26.54
CA TYR A 978 -20.11 20.64 -27.77
C TYR A 978 -19.25 20.35 -29.00
N THR A 979 -19.90 20.10 -30.14
CA THR A 979 -19.22 20.11 -31.44
C THR A 979 -18.69 21.51 -31.72
N LYS A 980 -17.52 21.60 -32.36
CA LYS A 980 -16.93 22.87 -32.78
C LYS A 980 -17.81 23.62 -33.78
N ASP A 981 -18.43 22.90 -34.71
CA ASP A 981 -19.32 23.46 -35.74
C ASP A 981 -20.80 23.41 -35.28
N GLU A 982 -21.61 24.29 -35.85
CA GLU A 982 -23.08 24.26 -35.76
C GLU A 982 -23.70 23.49 -36.94
N TYR A 983 -24.86 22.88 -36.71
CA TYR A 983 -25.62 22.10 -37.69
C TYR A 983 -27.10 22.49 -37.67
N SER A 984 -27.77 22.36 -38.82
CA SER A 984 -29.20 22.67 -38.99
C SER A 984 -30.01 21.39 -39.23
N ASP A 985 -29.91 20.81 -40.42
CA ASP A 985 -30.46 19.50 -40.76
C ASP A 985 -29.32 18.49 -40.85
N PHE A 986 -29.45 17.35 -40.18
CA PHE A 986 -28.37 16.38 -40.05
C PHE A 986 -28.86 14.95 -39.81
N ASP A 987 -27.95 14.03 -40.05
CA ASP A 987 -28.02 12.64 -39.59
C ASP A 987 -26.81 12.39 -38.67
N PHE A 988 -27.05 12.18 -37.38
CA PHE A 988 -26.02 12.04 -36.36
C PHE A 988 -26.01 10.62 -35.81
N ARG A 989 -24.88 9.93 -35.94
CA ARG A 989 -24.71 8.53 -35.52
C ARG A 989 -23.60 8.43 -34.49
N PHE A 990 -23.89 7.72 -33.41
CA PHE A 990 -22.92 7.50 -32.33
C PHE A 990 -23.22 6.22 -31.57
N GLU A 991 -22.21 5.74 -30.83
CA GLU A 991 -22.39 4.67 -29.87
C GLU A 991 -22.18 5.20 -28.46
N PHE A 992 -22.96 4.69 -27.51
CA PHE A 992 -22.81 5.02 -26.10
C PHE A 992 -22.92 3.78 -25.20
N GLN A 993 -22.23 3.83 -24.07
CA GLN A 993 -22.25 2.79 -23.05
C GLN A 993 -22.59 3.45 -21.71
N LEU A 994 -23.75 3.06 -21.16
CA LEU A 994 -24.25 3.58 -19.89
C LEU A 994 -23.65 2.82 -18.70
N THR A 995 -23.43 3.53 -17.59
CA THR A 995 -23.27 2.95 -16.27
C THR A 995 -24.60 2.98 -15.51
N PRO A 996 -24.78 2.19 -14.43
CA PRO A 996 -26.01 2.23 -13.64
C PRO A 996 -26.36 3.64 -13.15
N GLY A 997 -27.58 4.10 -13.44
CA GLY A 997 -28.05 5.44 -13.10
C GLY A 997 -27.46 6.57 -13.94
N ALA A 998 -26.81 6.26 -15.08
CA ALA A 998 -26.22 7.29 -15.92
C ALA A 998 -27.28 8.20 -16.54
N ASN A 999 -27.00 9.50 -16.49
CA ASN A 999 -27.79 10.55 -17.12
C ASN A 999 -26.89 11.51 -17.91
N ASN A 1000 -27.25 11.71 -19.17
CA ASN A 1000 -26.70 12.68 -20.10
C ASN A 1000 -27.81 13.07 -21.09
N GLY A 1001 -27.52 13.98 -22.01
CA GLY A 1001 -28.42 14.31 -23.11
C GLY A 1001 -27.65 14.60 -24.38
N LEU A 1002 -28.27 14.34 -25.52
CA LEU A 1002 -27.84 14.89 -26.79
C LEU A 1002 -28.57 16.22 -27.02
N GLY A 1003 -27.89 17.32 -26.74
CA GLY A 1003 -28.34 18.64 -27.14
C GLY A 1003 -28.24 18.79 -28.65
N ILE A 1004 -29.34 19.19 -29.29
CA ILE A 1004 -29.42 19.54 -30.71
C ILE A 1004 -29.74 21.02 -30.88
N ARG A 1005 -29.13 21.63 -31.90
CA ARG A 1005 -29.26 23.07 -32.23
C ARG A 1005 -29.03 23.99 -31.02
N THR A 1006 -28.17 23.57 -30.10
CA THR A 1006 -27.96 24.25 -28.83
C THR A 1006 -26.91 25.36 -28.94
N PRO A 1007 -27.11 26.54 -28.34
CA PRO A 1007 -26.05 27.53 -28.18
C PRO A 1007 -25.03 27.09 -27.10
N MET A 1008 -23.88 27.77 -27.04
CA MET A 1008 -22.82 27.49 -26.06
C MET A 1008 -23.15 27.93 -24.63
N GLU A 1009 -24.18 28.76 -24.44
CA GLU A 1009 -24.59 29.31 -23.15
C GLU A 1009 -26.07 29.07 -22.87
N GLY A 1010 -26.42 29.00 -21.58
CA GLY A 1010 -27.77 28.70 -21.10
C GLY A 1010 -28.01 27.21 -20.87
N ASP A 1011 -29.21 26.88 -20.38
CA ASP A 1011 -29.61 25.50 -20.15
C ASP A 1011 -29.95 24.82 -21.48
N ALA A 1012 -28.98 24.06 -22.01
CA ALA A 1012 -29.01 23.44 -23.33
C ALA A 1012 -30.24 22.57 -23.59
N ALA A 1013 -30.89 22.05 -22.54
CA ALA A 1013 -32.13 21.28 -22.67
C ALA A 1013 -33.32 22.13 -23.15
N TYR A 1014 -33.36 23.41 -22.79
CA TYR A 1014 -34.46 24.34 -23.13
C TYR A 1014 -34.07 25.38 -24.18
N VAL A 1015 -32.86 25.93 -24.12
CA VAL A 1015 -32.40 26.94 -25.10
C VAL A 1015 -31.92 26.32 -26.42
N GLY A 1016 -31.71 25.00 -26.42
CA GLY A 1016 -31.67 24.14 -27.61
C GLY A 1016 -32.85 23.14 -27.58
N THR A 1017 -32.58 21.90 -27.92
CA THR A 1017 -33.51 20.79 -27.66
C THR A 1017 -32.69 19.59 -27.21
N GLU A 1018 -33.12 18.87 -26.19
CA GLU A 1018 -32.41 17.70 -25.70
C GLU A 1018 -33.09 16.41 -26.13
N ILE A 1019 -32.30 15.46 -26.62
CA ILE A 1019 -32.68 14.06 -26.78
C ILE A 1019 -32.06 13.27 -25.64
N GLN A 1020 -32.90 12.65 -24.82
CA GLN A 1020 -32.45 12.12 -23.54
C GLN A 1020 -31.53 10.91 -23.67
N ILE A 1021 -30.41 10.87 -22.93
CA ILE A 1021 -29.50 9.71 -22.82
C ILE A 1021 -29.49 9.22 -21.37
N LEU A 1022 -30.30 8.21 -21.07
CA LEU A 1022 -30.63 7.84 -19.70
C LEU A 1022 -30.66 6.33 -19.49
N ASP A 1023 -30.19 5.88 -18.33
CA ASP A 1023 -30.53 4.56 -17.78
C ASP A 1023 -31.98 4.57 -17.29
N ASN A 1024 -32.91 4.24 -18.19
CA ASN A 1024 -34.36 4.26 -17.92
C ASN A 1024 -34.79 3.45 -16.69
N ASP A 1025 -34.07 2.37 -16.41
CA ASP A 1025 -34.47 1.37 -15.41
C ASP A 1025 -33.84 1.62 -14.03
N ALA A 1026 -33.06 2.70 -13.89
CA ALA A 1026 -32.49 3.07 -12.61
C ALA A 1026 -33.58 3.51 -11.63
N ASP A 1027 -33.55 2.98 -10.40
CA ASP A 1027 -34.54 3.27 -9.35
C ASP A 1027 -34.70 4.79 -9.07
N ILE A 1028 -33.66 5.60 -9.34
CA ILE A 1028 -33.67 7.07 -9.19
C ILE A 1028 -34.56 7.80 -10.23
N TYR A 1029 -34.96 7.12 -11.30
CA TYR A 1029 -35.75 7.67 -12.41
C TYR A 1029 -37.14 7.02 -12.56
N LYS A 1030 -37.58 6.27 -11.54
CA LYS A 1030 -38.88 5.56 -11.54
C LYS A 1030 -40.10 6.49 -11.62
N ASP A 1031 -39.96 7.73 -11.17
CA ASP A 1031 -41.04 8.72 -11.07
C ASP A 1031 -40.98 9.79 -12.19
N LEU A 1032 -40.19 9.53 -13.25
CA LEU A 1032 -40.10 10.44 -14.40
C LEU A 1032 -41.37 10.37 -15.27
N HIS A 1033 -41.70 11.49 -15.89
CA HIS A 1033 -42.73 11.55 -16.93
C HIS A 1033 -42.24 10.89 -18.23
N GLU A 1034 -43.18 10.42 -19.06
CA GLU A 1034 -42.85 9.67 -20.28
C GLU A 1034 -41.89 10.42 -21.23
N TYR A 1035 -41.98 11.75 -21.28
CA TYR A 1035 -41.12 12.62 -22.10
C TYR A 1035 -39.70 12.84 -21.54
N GLN A 1036 -39.37 12.28 -20.38
CA GLN A 1036 -38.06 12.43 -19.72
C GLN A 1036 -37.20 11.16 -19.80
N TYR A 1037 -37.72 10.07 -20.41
CA TYR A 1037 -36.99 8.83 -20.61
C TYR A 1037 -36.16 8.86 -21.90
N HIS A 1038 -35.16 7.98 -21.98
CA HIS A 1038 -34.20 7.89 -23.07
C HIS A 1038 -34.84 7.92 -24.46
N GLY A 1039 -34.20 8.65 -25.38
CA GLY A 1039 -34.64 8.84 -26.75
C GLY A 1039 -35.77 9.86 -26.94
N SER A 1040 -36.39 10.33 -25.86
CA SER A 1040 -37.43 11.36 -25.92
C SER A 1040 -36.84 12.72 -26.28
N ALA A 1041 -37.58 13.52 -27.03
CA ALA A 1041 -37.33 14.96 -27.11
C ALA A 1041 -37.84 15.58 -25.79
N TYR A 1042 -36.89 15.95 -24.92
CA TYR A 1042 -37.15 16.25 -23.52
C TYR A 1042 -38.21 17.35 -23.37
N GLY A 1043 -39.30 17.04 -22.65
CA GLY A 1043 -40.41 17.95 -22.42
C GLY A 1043 -41.38 18.13 -23.59
N ILE A 1044 -41.13 17.48 -24.75
CA ILE A 1044 -41.86 17.74 -26.01
C ILE A 1044 -42.50 16.47 -26.58
N ILE A 1045 -41.72 15.42 -26.87
CA ILE A 1045 -42.21 14.18 -27.52
C ILE A 1045 -41.65 12.95 -26.79
N PRO A 1046 -42.49 12.09 -26.20
CA PRO A 1046 -42.03 10.84 -25.58
C PRO A 1046 -41.58 9.80 -26.62
N ALA A 1047 -40.52 9.06 -26.31
CA ALA A 1047 -40.04 7.94 -27.12
C ALA A 1047 -40.53 6.58 -26.59
N LYS A 1048 -40.50 5.56 -27.46
CA LYS A 1048 -40.73 4.16 -27.06
C LYS A 1048 -39.58 3.66 -26.20
N ARG A 1049 -39.92 2.95 -25.12
CA ARG A 1049 -38.96 2.34 -24.17
C ARG A 1049 -38.69 0.86 -24.46
N GLY A 1050 -37.68 0.30 -23.81
CA GLY A 1050 -37.37 -1.14 -23.85
C GLY A 1050 -36.39 -1.57 -24.95
N PHE A 1051 -35.71 -0.63 -25.60
CA PHE A 1051 -34.79 -0.89 -26.72
C PHE A 1051 -33.30 -0.64 -26.38
N LEU A 1052 -33.00 -0.23 -25.14
CA LEU A 1052 -31.63 -0.17 -24.62
C LEU A 1052 -31.09 -1.59 -24.42
N LYS A 1053 -29.81 -1.77 -24.73
CA LYS A 1053 -29.07 -2.98 -24.34
C LYS A 1053 -28.77 -3.00 -22.84
N PRO A 1054 -28.43 -4.16 -22.27
CA PRO A 1054 -27.99 -4.27 -20.88
C PRO A 1054 -26.88 -3.27 -20.51
N MET A 1055 -26.88 -2.81 -19.26
CA MET A 1055 -25.88 -1.86 -18.77
C MET A 1055 -24.45 -2.39 -18.98
N GLY A 1056 -23.55 -1.51 -19.41
CA GLY A 1056 -22.20 -1.89 -19.81
C GLY A 1056 -22.07 -2.43 -21.23
N GLU A 1057 -23.14 -2.57 -22.01
CA GLU A 1057 -23.07 -2.83 -23.45
C GLU A 1057 -23.14 -1.55 -24.28
N TRP A 1058 -22.57 -1.59 -25.48
CA TRP A 1058 -22.60 -0.48 -26.43
C TRP A 1058 -23.93 -0.44 -27.19
N ASN A 1059 -24.66 0.66 -27.00
CA ASN A 1059 -25.85 1.02 -27.75
C ASN A 1059 -25.46 1.82 -28.99
N TYR A 1060 -26.19 1.62 -30.08
CA TYR A 1060 -26.08 2.41 -31.31
C TYR A 1060 -27.29 3.33 -31.44
N GLU A 1061 -27.08 4.62 -31.64
CA GLU A 1061 -28.15 5.59 -31.85
C GLU A 1061 -27.92 6.46 -33.09
N GLU A 1062 -29.00 6.67 -33.83
CA GLU A 1062 -29.07 7.55 -34.98
C GLU A 1062 -30.18 8.59 -34.75
N VAL A 1063 -29.81 9.87 -34.78
CA VAL A 1063 -30.71 11.00 -34.64
C VAL A 1063 -30.70 11.80 -35.93
N ARG A 1064 -31.83 11.75 -36.65
CA ARG A 1064 -32.03 12.49 -37.88
C ARG A 1064 -32.96 13.67 -37.63
N VAL A 1065 -32.52 14.86 -38.03
CA VAL A 1065 -33.29 16.10 -37.92
C VAL A 1065 -33.39 16.75 -39.30
N GLN A 1066 -34.60 17.06 -39.75
CA GLN A 1066 -34.87 17.73 -41.02
C GLN A 1066 -36.03 18.74 -40.86
N GLY A 1067 -35.72 20.03 -40.88
CA GLY A 1067 -36.68 21.07 -40.50
C GLY A 1067 -37.09 20.92 -39.03
N SER A 1068 -38.39 20.77 -38.75
CA SER A 1068 -38.92 20.45 -37.41
C SER A 1068 -39.08 18.94 -37.16
N LYS A 1069 -38.88 18.11 -38.18
CA LYS A 1069 -39.03 16.66 -38.05
C LYS A 1069 -37.81 16.05 -37.40
N ILE A 1070 -38.06 15.14 -36.48
CA ILE A 1070 -37.04 14.40 -35.74
C ILE A 1070 -37.35 12.92 -35.74
N LYS A 1071 -36.29 12.12 -35.92
CA LYS A 1071 -36.33 10.67 -35.85
C LYS A 1071 -35.16 10.15 -35.02
N VAL A 1072 -35.46 9.34 -34.02
CA VAL A 1072 -34.47 8.66 -33.16
C VAL A 1072 -34.60 7.16 -33.38
N THR A 1073 -33.50 6.54 -33.82
CA THR A 1073 -33.38 5.10 -34.03
C THR A 1073 -32.36 4.54 -33.05
N LEU A 1074 -32.78 3.65 -32.17
CA LEU A 1074 -31.94 3.00 -31.17
C LEU A 1074 -31.81 1.51 -31.49
N ASN A 1075 -30.58 1.03 -31.63
CA ASN A 1075 -30.27 -0.38 -31.91
C ASN A 1075 -31.07 -0.95 -33.10
N GLY A 1076 -31.27 -0.14 -34.14
CA GLY A 1076 -32.02 -0.50 -35.35
C GLY A 1076 -33.54 -0.33 -35.26
N THR A 1077 -34.08 0.12 -34.12
CA THR A 1077 -35.52 0.37 -33.95
C THR A 1077 -35.84 1.86 -33.85
N VAL A 1078 -36.79 2.34 -34.65
CA VAL A 1078 -37.30 3.72 -34.54
C VAL A 1078 -38.14 3.86 -33.27
N ILE A 1079 -37.59 4.58 -32.30
CA ILE A 1079 -38.20 4.80 -30.98
C ILE A 1079 -38.91 6.16 -30.89
N LEU A 1080 -38.54 7.12 -31.74
CA LEU A 1080 -39.23 8.40 -31.89
C LEU A 1080 -39.27 8.77 -33.38
N ASP A 1081 -40.44 9.15 -33.88
CA ASP A 1081 -40.64 9.71 -35.23
C ASP A 1081 -41.75 10.77 -35.11
N GLY A 1082 -41.39 12.04 -35.15
CA GLY A 1082 -42.30 13.13 -34.81
C GLY A 1082 -41.90 14.47 -35.41
N ASP A 1083 -42.77 15.46 -35.23
CA ASP A 1083 -42.55 16.85 -35.65
C ASP A 1083 -42.62 17.75 -34.43
N LEU A 1084 -41.49 18.39 -34.09
CA LEU A 1084 -41.33 19.23 -32.91
C LEU A 1084 -42.30 20.43 -32.94
N ALA A 1085 -42.53 21.02 -34.13
CA ALA A 1085 -43.38 22.19 -34.27
C ALA A 1085 -44.86 21.84 -34.05
N GLU A 1086 -45.29 20.69 -34.57
CA GLU A 1086 -46.65 20.19 -34.37
C GLU A 1086 -46.87 19.79 -32.90
N ALA A 1087 -45.90 19.13 -32.27
CA ALA A 1087 -45.98 18.72 -30.87
C ALA A 1087 -46.04 19.91 -29.90
N SER A 1088 -45.45 21.05 -30.26
CA SER A 1088 -45.41 22.25 -29.41
C SER A 1088 -46.44 23.33 -29.77
N LYS A 1089 -47.30 23.14 -30.77
CA LYS A 1089 -48.16 24.21 -31.31
C LYS A 1089 -49.13 24.83 -30.29
N ASN A 1090 -49.46 24.09 -29.23
CA ASN A 1090 -50.35 24.51 -28.14
C ASN A 1090 -49.62 24.58 -26.79
N GLY A 1091 -48.30 24.78 -26.81
CA GLY A 1091 -47.42 24.61 -25.64
C GLY A 1091 -46.84 23.19 -25.56
N THR A 1092 -45.74 23.03 -24.83
CA THR A 1092 -45.08 21.74 -24.63
C THR A 1092 -45.76 20.93 -23.52
N VAL A 1093 -45.55 19.61 -23.52
CA VAL A 1093 -46.19 18.68 -22.58
C VAL A 1093 -45.68 18.81 -21.15
N ASP A 1094 -44.53 19.45 -20.95
CA ASP A 1094 -44.00 19.80 -19.63
C ASP A 1094 -44.46 21.17 -19.11
N HIS A 1095 -45.26 21.90 -19.90
CA HIS A 1095 -45.76 23.23 -19.61
C HIS A 1095 -44.69 24.30 -19.35
N LYS A 1096 -43.47 24.11 -19.88
CA LYS A 1096 -42.37 25.08 -19.80
C LYS A 1096 -42.14 25.76 -21.14
N GLU A 1097 -41.45 26.89 -21.11
CA GLU A 1097 -40.96 27.52 -22.33
C GLU A 1097 -39.71 26.79 -22.84
N HIS A 1098 -39.71 26.46 -24.13
CA HIS A 1098 -38.58 25.85 -24.84
C HIS A 1098 -38.10 26.79 -25.95
N PRO A 1099 -37.31 27.84 -25.63
CA PRO A 1099 -36.84 28.81 -26.62
C PRO A 1099 -36.10 28.17 -27.81
N GLY A 1100 -35.44 27.04 -27.60
CA GLY A 1100 -34.68 26.36 -28.63
C GLY A 1100 -35.53 25.76 -29.76
N LEU A 1101 -36.84 25.57 -29.57
CA LEU A 1101 -37.76 25.19 -30.65
C LEU A 1101 -37.79 26.20 -31.82
N LYS A 1102 -37.42 27.46 -31.56
CA LYS A 1102 -37.32 28.51 -32.59
C LYS A 1102 -35.99 28.48 -33.35
N ARG A 1103 -35.02 27.67 -32.91
CA ARG A 1103 -33.69 27.60 -33.53
C ARG A 1103 -33.69 26.67 -34.72
N THR A 1104 -33.16 27.16 -35.83
CA THR A 1104 -32.95 26.37 -37.06
C THR A 1104 -31.54 25.78 -37.14
N SER A 1105 -30.59 26.26 -36.31
CA SER A 1105 -29.21 25.78 -36.24
C SER A 1105 -28.59 25.98 -34.86
N GLY A 1106 -27.53 25.22 -34.57
CA GLY A 1106 -26.70 25.35 -33.37
C GLY A 1106 -25.78 24.15 -33.20
N HIS A 1107 -25.04 24.09 -32.09
CA HIS A 1107 -24.14 22.97 -31.80
C HIS A 1107 -24.90 21.68 -31.52
N LEU A 1108 -24.21 20.56 -31.68
CA LEU A 1108 -24.55 19.32 -31.00
C LEU A 1108 -23.76 19.25 -29.71
N GLY A 1109 -24.31 18.67 -28.65
CA GLY A 1109 -23.56 18.53 -27.41
C GLY A 1109 -23.99 17.38 -26.53
N PHE A 1110 -23.06 16.87 -25.74
CA PHE A 1110 -23.33 15.94 -24.65
C PHE A 1110 -23.52 16.73 -23.36
N LEU A 1111 -24.75 16.68 -22.86
CA LEU A 1111 -25.25 17.45 -21.73
C LEU A 1111 -25.00 16.67 -20.45
N GLY A 1112 -23.85 16.87 -19.83
CA GLY A 1112 -23.42 16.04 -18.70
C GLY A 1112 -24.26 16.29 -17.44
N HIS A 1113 -24.80 15.23 -16.83
CA HIS A 1113 -25.57 15.31 -15.58
C HIS A 1113 -24.89 14.59 -14.41
N GLY A 1114 -23.57 14.75 -14.26
CA GLY A 1114 -22.84 14.24 -13.10
C GLY A 1114 -22.72 12.72 -13.04
N SER A 1115 -22.90 12.03 -14.16
CA SER A 1115 -22.78 10.58 -14.29
C SER A 1115 -21.59 10.17 -15.15
N GLU A 1116 -21.05 8.97 -14.88
CA GLU A 1116 -20.06 8.33 -15.74
C GLU A 1116 -20.74 7.63 -16.92
N LEU A 1117 -20.20 7.76 -18.12
CA LEU A 1117 -20.60 7.00 -19.31
C LEU A 1117 -19.54 7.15 -20.39
N LYS A 1118 -19.70 6.42 -21.51
CA LYS A 1118 -18.74 6.46 -22.62
C LYS A 1118 -19.44 6.66 -23.95
N PHE A 1119 -18.77 7.36 -24.85
CA PHE A 1119 -19.18 7.51 -26.25
C PHE A 1119 -18.06 7.04 -27.20
N ARG A 1120 -18.42 6.59 -28.40
CA ARG A 1120 -17.45 6.29 -29.47
C ARG A 1120 -18.09 6.36 -30.86
N ASN A 1121 -17.25 6.28 -31.91
CA ASN A 1121 -17.65 6.18 -33.30
C ASN A 1121 -18.64 7.29 -33.73
N ILE A 1122 -18.33 8.54 -33.35
CA ILE A 1122 -19.26 9.66 -33.49
C ILE A 1122 -19.08 10.29 -34.88
N ARG A 1123 -20.16 10.42 -35.63
CA ARG A 1123 -20.15 10.92 -37.01
C ARG A 1123 -21.45 11.62 -37.38
N ILE A 1124 -21.36 12.49 -38.39
CA ILE A 1124 -22.48 13.31 -38.84
C ILE A 1124 -22.51 13.46 -40.35
N ALA A 1125 -23.69 13.36 -40.97
CA ALA A 1125 -23.94 13.85 -42.31
C ALA A 1125 -24.74 15.16 -42.21
N ASP A 1126 -24.22 16.24 -42.82
CA ASP A 1126 -24.88 17.54 -42.88
C ASP A 1126 -25.83 17.55 -44.08
N LEU A 1127 -27.14 17.47 -43.81
CA LEU A 1127 -28.18 17.34 -44.84
C LEU A 1127 -28.51 18.68 -45.53
N THR A 1128 -27.96 19.80 -45.04
CA THR A 1128 -28.12 21.12 -45.68
C THR A 1128 -27.20 21.33 -46.88
N LYS A 1129 -26.15 20.51 -47.00
CA LYS A 1129 -25.16 20.59 -48.08
C LYS A 1129 -25.46 19.51 -49.12
N THR A 1130 -25.59 19.90 -50.39
CA THR A 1130 -25.73 18.93 -51.50
C THR A 1130 -24.47 18.04 -51.54
N PRO A 1131 -24.58 16.71 -51.76
CA PRO A 1131 -23.41 15.83 -51.81
C PRO A 1131 -22.39 16.33 -52.82
N ALA A 1132 -21.13 16.53 -52.41
CA ALA A 1132 -20.06 16.91 -53.32
C ALA A 1132 -19.86 15.80 -54.36
N GLU A 1133 -19.82 16.16 -55.65
CA GLU A 1133 -19.51 15.20 -56.71
C GLU A 1133 -18.15 14.53 -56.47
N PRO A 1134 -18.03 13.21 -56.67
CA PRO A 1134 -16.75 12.52 -56.53
C PRO A 1134 -15.72 13.08 -57.52
N PRO A 1135 -14.43 13.20 -57.14
CA PRO A 1135 -13.41 13.76 -58.00
C PRO A 1135 -13.30 12.95 -59.29
N VAL A 1136 -13.52 13.61 -60.43
CA VAL A 1136 -13.39 13.02 -61.77
C VAL A 1136 -11.99 12.48 -61.94
N ALA A 1137 -11.86 11.15 -62.04
CA ALA A 1137 -10.61 10.49 -62.37
C ALA A 1137 -10.08 11.05 -63.70
N SER A 1138 -8.93 11.72 -63.65
CA SER A 1138 -8.24 12.18 -64.86
C SER A 1138 -7.92 10.97 -65.76
N LYS A 1139 -8.63 10.87 -66.89
CA LYS A 1139 -8.28 9.94 -67.96
C LYS A 1139 -6.92 10.35 -68.51
N LYS A 1140 -5.87 9.62 -68.13
CA LYS A 1140 -4.60 9.58 -68.88
C LYS A 1140 -4.92 9.24 -70.34
N LYS A 1141 -4.83 10.24 -71.23
CA LYS A 1141 -4.67 10.02 -72.66
C LYS A 1141 -3.34 9.29 -72.87
N ARG A 1142 -3.40 7.99 -73.19
CA ARG A 1142 -2.32 7.32 -73.93
C ARG A 1142 -2.20 8.01 -75.29
N LYS A 1143 -1.10 8.71 -75.54
CA LYS A 1143 -0.57 8.90 -76.89
C LYS A 1143 0.64 7.98 -77.03
N LYS A 1144 0.65 7.26 -78.15
CA LYS A 1144 1.82 6.59 -78.72
C LYS A 1144 2.92 7.60 -79.01
#